data_AF-A0A553UK68-F1
#
_entry.id   AF-A0A553UK68-F1
#
_cell.length_a   1.000
_cell.length_b   1.000
_cell.length_c   1.000
_cell.angle_alpha   90.00
_cell.angle_beta   90.00
_cell.angle_gamma   90.00
#
_symmetry.space_group_name_H-M   'P 1'
#
loop_
_entity.id
_entity.type
_entity.pdbx_description
1 polymer ?
#
loop_
_entity_poly.entity_id
_entity_poly.type
_entity_poly.pdbx_seq_one_letter_code
_entity_poly.pdbx_strand_id
1 'polypeptide(L)'
;MSVLSASNLIPQSVQLVWFKKDLRINDHAPLVQAAARGPVVPLYIYEPEQLAHEEFGGHHLTYLNTCLHELGERLRELGTPLIVRVGETISVLEALREEVGIGGLWAHEETGNAVSYARDRRVRAWARERGIAFHELPQNGVVRRMKSRDGWADTWEERLGSHPLPPPATLSGTALFSQSLRTHAELGVAPGQQIVIPGGEQAARDTLSSFLTVRGVNYMREMSSPLSAETACSRLSAPLAFGTLSLREALHATRQRLAAVSGDTAADPRWVRSLRSYESRLHWHCHFMQRLESEPEMEFQNLNRAFDGLREQDWNPEFFERWSHGQTGFPLIDACMRMLKATGWLNFRMRAMLVSFASQHLWLHWRPTGVFLARQWLDNEPGIHWSQMQMQSAVVGINRVRIYSPTRQAKQQDPAGEFIRRWVPELRDAPSDFIHSPWEWSGSSRLNYPAPIVDEGKAARAAKAKIMAARAQTDFEPESRRVYALHGSRKKAVIRAERVAKGLPPKPVKVTAKPPKPMLVSAAQPALFGGAQTGGKPIQIAGLPDSWREALAAEFAAPYFHALKDFLVRERAEHPIYPPAPDVFSALRLTPLEDVKVLILGQDPYHGHGQAQGLSFSVPPGVRVPPSLQNIYKELHDDLGIQPHRNGDLTAWAVQGVLLLNAVLTVRAGQPNSHANQGWEPLTDAVIRAVNARPQRVVFVLWGAYARKKAKLITGPQHVILQSAHPSPYSAERFFGTRPFSKVNAALEEAGCGPVAWPL
;
A
#
# COMPACT_ATOMS: atom_id res chain seq x y z
N MET A 1 35.98 -74.16 20.22
CA MET A 1 34.95 -73.61 19.32
C MET A 1 33.88 -72.96 20.18
N SER A 2 33.98 -71.64 20.41
CA SER A 2 32.98 -70.86 21.15
C SER A 2 32.20 -70.05 20.12
N VAL A 3 30.97 -70.47 19.85
CA VAL A 3 30.03 -69.73 19.01
C VAL A 3 29.58 -68.52 19.84
N LEU A 4 30.17 -67.36 19.55
CA LEU A 4 29.63 -66.08 20.00
C LEU A 4 28.29 -65.90 19.29
N SER A 5 27.23 -66.03 20.08
CA SER A 5 25.88 -65.56 19.79
C SER A 5 25.97 -64.16 19.18
N ALA A 6 25.77 -64.06 17.88
CA ALA A 6 25.41 -62.81 17.22
C ALA A 6 24.13 -62.33 17.91
N SER A 7 24.29 -61.34 18.78
CA SER A 7 23.19 -60.58 19.36
C SER A 7 22.30 -60.12 18.22
N ASN A 8 21.06 -60.64 18.20
CA ASN A 8 19.94 -60.07 17.45
C ASN A 8 19.72 -58.63 17.94
N LEU A 9 20.57 -57.71 17.49
CA LEU A 9 20.28 -56.28 17.51
C LEU A 9 19.15 -56.11 16.51
N ILE A 10 17.92 -55.96 17.02
CA ILE A 10 16.82 -55.40 16.25
C ILE A 10 17.38 -54.15 15.55
N PRO A 11 17.37 -54.08 14.21
CA PRO A 11 17.86 -52.90 13.50
C PRO A 11 17.16 -51.68 14.10
N GLN A 12 17.93 -50.79 14.72
CA GLN A 12 17.36 -49.65 15.41
C GLN A 12 16.69 -48.75 14.36
N SER A 13 15.36 -48.76 14.37
CA SER A 13 14.55 -48.03 13.39
C SER A 13 14.90 -46.55 13.39
N VAL A 14 15.18 -45.98 12.22
CA VAL A 14 15.67 -44.60 12.09
C VAL A 14 14.57 -43.57 12.29
N GLN A 15 14.95 -42.38 12.71
CA GLN A 15 14.09 -41.20 12.76
C GLN A 15 14.29 -40.39 11.48
N LEU A 16 13.31 -40.44 10.58
CA LEU A 16 13.37 -39.77 9.29
C LEU A 16 12.94 -38.30 9.46
N VAL A 17 13.84 -37.35 9.24
CA VAL A 17 13.55 -35.91 9.30
C VAL A 17 13.40 -35.37 7.90
N TRP A 18 12.17 -35.09 7.49
CA TRP A 18 11.84 -34.69 6.12
C TRP A 18 11.77 -33.16 5.98
N PHE A 19 12.83 -32.61 5.40
CA PHE A 19 12.99 -31.20 5.07
C PHE A 19 12.19 -30.82 3.82
N LYS A 20 11.54 -29.66 3.87
CA LYS A 20 10.76 -29.07 2.78
C LYS A 20 11.06 -27.59 2.58
N LYS A 21 10.40 -26.73 3.36
CA LYS A 21 10.53 -25.27 3.37
C LYS A 21 11.09 -24.76 4.71
N ASP A 22 12.02 -25.52 5.26
CA ASP A 22 12.63 -25.37 6.58
C ASP A 22 14.12 -25.70 6.53
N LEU A 23 14.80 -25.23 5.47
CA LEU A 23 16.17 -25.60 5.10
C LEU A 23 17.25 -24.99 6.01
N ARG A 24 17.20 -25.32 7.30
CA ARG A 24 18.10 -24.86 8.36
C ARG A 24 18.25 -25.92 9.44
N ILE A 25 19.31 -25.85 10.23
CA ILE A 25 19.50 -26.71 11.42
C ILE A 25 19.12 -26.01 12.72
N ASN A 26 19.17 -24.68 12.74
CA ASN A 26 18.80 -23.87 13.90
C ASN A 26 17.29 -23.68 14.00
N ASP A 27 16.77 -23.60 15.23
CA ASP A 27 15.34 -23.55 15.52
C ASP A 27 14.54 -24.62 14.76
N HIS A 28 15.09 -25.84 14.66
CA HIS A 28 14.51 -26.92 13.88
C HIS A 28 13.99 -28.05 14.78
N ALA A 29 12.78 -27.88 15.31
CA ALA A 29 12.21 -28.80 16.31
C ALA A 29 12.13 -30.28 15.87
N PRO A 30 11.76 -30.63 14.62
CA PRO A 30 11.78 -32.02 14.15
C PRO A 30 13.17 -32.66 14.21
N LEU A 31 14.22 -31.89 13.92
CA LEU A 31 15.60 -32.38 13.93
C LEU A 31 16.05 -32.64 15.38
N VAL A 32 15.78 -31.69 16.27
CA VAL A 32 16.11 -31.79 17.70
C VAL A 32 15.37 -32.95 18.36
N GLN A 33 14.06 -33.09 18.11
CA GLN A 33 13.26 -34.15 18.74
C GLN A 33 13.56 -35.54 18.16
N ALA A 34 13.85 -35.64 16.87
CA ALA A 34 14.28 -36.88 16.25
C ALA A 34 15.64 -37.35 16.81
N ALA A 35 16.61 -36.43 16.94
CA ALA A 35 17.94 -36.73 17.48
C ALA A 35 17.89 -37.30 18.91
N ALA A 36 16.91 -36.88 19.71
CA ALA A 36 16.71 -37.39 21.07
C ALA A 36 16.17 -38.83 21.13
N ARG A 37 15.73 -39.41 19.99
CA ARG A 37 15.06 -40.72 19.94
C ARG A 37 15.89 -41.83 19.30
N GLY A 38 16.91 -41.48 18.53
CA GLY A 38 17.79 -42.47 17.89
C GLY A 38 18.48 -41.92 16.65
N PRO A 39 19.02 -42.82 15.80
CA PRO A 39 19.68 -42.43 14.56
C PRO A 39 18.75 -41.61 13.66
N VAL A 40 19.26 -40.51 13.12
CA VAL A 40 18.51 -39.56 12.29
C VAL A 40 18.91 -39.69 10.83
N VAL A 41 17.92 -39.69 9.96
CA VAL A 41 18.10 -39.59 8.51
C VAL A 41 17.49 -38.25 8.06
N PRO A 42 18.31 -37.22 7.80
CA PRO A 42 17.83 -35.99 7.16
C PRO A 42 17.49 -36.28 5.70
N LEU A 43 16.26 -36.04 5.29
CA LEU A 43 15.76 -36.35 3.95
C LEU A 43 15.27 -35.07 3.25
N TYR A 44 15.72 -34.88 2.01
CA TYR A 44 15.11 -33.97 1.05
C TYR A 44 14.68 -34.73 -0.21
N ILE A 45 13.50 -34.40 -0.74
CA ILE A 45 12.95 -35.04 -1.94
C ILE A 45 12.71 -33.96 -2.99
N TYR A 46 13.29 -34.14 -4.17
CA TYR A 46 12.85 -33.43 -5.37
C TYR A 46 11.57 -34.08 -5.88
N GLU A 47 10.44 -33.45 -5.58
CA GLU A 47 9.09 -33.95 -5.87
C GLU A 47 8.63 -33.48 -7.28
N PRO A 48 8.42 -34.39 -8.25
CA PRO A 48 8.00 -34.01 -9.60
C PRO A 48 6.73 -33.15 -9.62
N GLU A 49 5.74 -33.46 -8.78
CA GLU A 49 4.48 -32.69 -8.70
C GLU A 49 4.68 -31.24 -8.21
N GLN A 50 5.67 -30.98 -7.35
CA GLN A 50 6.00 -29.62 -6.90
C GLN A 50 6.80 -28.87 -7.95
N LEU A 51 7.76 -29.54 -8.58
CA LEU A 51 8.63 -28.95 -9.60
C LEU A 51 7.86 -28.59 -10.88
N ALA A 52 6.83 -29.37 -11.22
CA ALA A 52 5.96 -29.12 -12.36
C ALA A 52 4.81 -28.13 -12.05
N HIS A 53 4.66 -27.68 -10.80
CA HIS A 53 3.57 -26.81 -10.40
C HIS A 53 3.61 -25.45 -11.13
N GLU A 54 2.43 -24.88 -11.41
CA GLU A 54 2.32 -23.63 -12.18
C GLU A 54 2.98 -22.42 -11.51
N GLU A 55 3.10 -22.44 -10.18
CA GLU A 55 3.77 -21.40 -9.40
C GLU A 55 5.31 -21.60 -9.29
N PHE A 56 5.84 -22.74 -9.71
CA PHE A 56 7.28 -23.02 -9.62
C PHE A 56 8.00 -22.54 -10.88
N GLY A 57 9.19 -21.99 -10.71
CA GLY A 57 10.05 -21.46 -11.78
C GLY A 57 11.52 -21.80 -11.55
N GLY A 58 12.33 -21.69 -12.61
CA GLY A 58 13.74 -22.07 -12.55
C GLY A 58 14.55 -21.37 -11.45
N HIS A 59 14.33 -20.09 -11.22
CA HIS A 59 15.05 -19.36 -10.17
C HIS A 59 14.75 -19.86 -8.76
N HIS A 60 13.57 -20.47 -8.52
CA HIS A 60 13.28 -21.15 -7.26
C HIS A 60 14.20 -22.36 -7.08
N LEU A 61 14.38 -23.17 -8.11
CA LEU A 61 15.30 -24.31 -8.10
C LEU A 61 16.75 -23.87 -7.91
N THR A 62 17.16 -22.80 -8.59
CA THR A 62 18.52 -22.24 -8.43
C THR A 62 18.78 -21.85 -6.97
N TYR A 63 17.86 -21.09 -6.35
CA TYR A 63 18.00 -20.68 -4.95
C TYR A 63 17.92 -21.88 -4.00
N LEU A 64 16.94 -22.76 -4.20
CA LEU A 64 16.76 -24.01 -3.45
C LEU A 64 18.05 -24.83 -3.40
N ASN A 65 18.69 -25.05 -4.55
CA ASN A 65 19.91 -25.85 -4.63
C ASN A 65 21.07 -25.21 -3.84
N THR A 66 21.16 -23.88 -3.81
CA THR A 66 22.15 -23.20 -2.95
C THR A 66 21.85 -23.40 -1.46
N CYS A 67 20.57 -23.35 -1.06
CA CYS A 67 20.16 -23.63 0.32
C CYS A 67 20.43 -25.08 0.73
N LEU A 68 20.11 -26.05 -0.14
CA LEU A 68 20.33 -27.47 0.11
C LEU A 68 21.82 -27.82 0.19
N HIS A 69 22.65 -27.13 -0.60
CA HIS A 69 24.09 -27.30 -0.52
C HIS A 69 24.61 -26.93 0.87
N GLU A 70 24.31 -25.71 1.37
CA GLU A 70 24.72 -25.30 2.72
C GLU A 70 24.11 -26.20 3.80
N LEU A 71 22.82 -26.54 3.71
CA LEU A 71 22.17 -27.46 4.65
C LEU A 71 22.90 -28.81 4.70
N GLY A 72 23.31 -29.34 3.55
CA GLY A 72 24.08 -30.57 3.44
C GLY A 72 25.45 -30.50 4.12
N GLU A 73 26.18 -29.39 3.95
CA GLU A 73 27.46 -29.15 4.66
C GLU A 73 27.24 -29.14 6.18
N ARG A 74 26.24 -28.38 6.64
CA ARG A 74 25.93 -28.18 8.07
C ARG A 74 25.48 -29.47 8.75
N LEU A 75 24.71 -30.31 8.06
CA LEU A 75 24.33 -31.62 8.58
C LEU A 75 25.54 -32.56 8.68
N ARG A 76 26.47 -32.51 7.71
CA ARG A 76 27.71 -33.29 7.76
C ARG A 76 28.60 -32.88 8.93
N GLU A 77 28.67 -31.58 9.24
CA GLU A 77 29.33 -31.08 10.45
C GLU A 77 28.70 -31.63 11.74
N LEU A 78 27.38 -31.85 11.75
CA LEU A 78 26.69 -32.50 12.87
C LEU A 78 26.88 -34.03 12.90
N GLY A 79 27.41 -34.65 11.85
CA GLY A 79 27.74 -36.08 11.83
C GLY A 79 26.90 -36.96 10.90
N THR A 80 25.99 -36.38 10.09
CA THR A 80 25.19 -37.15 9.12
C THR A 80 24.99 -36.38 7.80
N PRO A 81 25.03 -37.02 6.63
CA PRO A 81 24.73 -36.31 5.38
C PRO A 81 23.23 -36.00 5.23
N LEU A 82 22.92 -35.02 4.37
CA LEU A 82 21.58 -34.89 3.80
C LEU A 82 21.35 -36.00 2.77
N ILE A 83 20.33 -36.81 3.00
CA ILE A 83 19.87 -37.83 2.05
C ILE A 83 18.96 -37.16 1.03
N VAL A 84 19.37 -37.19 -0.23
CA VAL A 84 18.60 -36.62 -1.35
C VAL A 84 17.98 -37.75 -2.14
N ARG A 85 16.71 -37.58 -2.52
CA ARG A 85 15.94 -38.46 -3.39
C ARG A 85 15.20 -37.65 -4.46
N VAL A 86 14.85 -38.31 -5.55
CA VAL A 86 14.01 -37.75 -6.63
C VAL A 86 12.85 -38.70 -6.86
N GLY A 87 11.63 -38.19 -6.90
CA GLY A 87 10.45 -38.99 -7.24
C GLY A 87 9.22 -38.65 -6.39
N GLU A 88 8.16 -39.41 -6.61
CA GLU A 88 6.90 -39.29 -5.85
C GLU A 88 7.14 -39.59 -4.37
N THR A 89 6.70 -38.68 -3.49
CA THR A 89 7.02 -38.73 -2.06
C THR A 89 6.70 -40.08 -1.42
N ILE A 90 5.53 -40.65 -1.72
CA ILE A 90 5.11 -41.93 -1.13
C ILE A 90 6.01 -43.08 -1.58
N SER A 91 6.36 -43.13 -2.87
CA SER A 91 7.26 -44.15 -3.41
C SER A 91 8.66 -44.05 -2.79
N VAL A 92 9.16 -42.83 -2.60
CA VAL A 92 10.45 -42.60 -1.93
C VAL A 92 10.41 -43.02 -0.46
N LEU A 93 9.37 -42.64 0.27
CA LEU A 93 9.21 -43.00 1.69
C LEU A 93 9.03 -44.52 1.87
N GLU A 94 8.31 -45.18 0.96
CA GLU A 94 8.14 -46.63 0.96
C GLU A 94 9.48 -47.34 0.73
N ALA A 95 10.25 -46.91 -0.28
CA ALA A 95 11.58 -47.47 -0.54
C ALA A 95 12.53 -47.29 0.66
N LEU A 96 12.53 -46.11 1.30
CA LEU A 96 13.35 -45.87 2.50
C LEU A 96 12.89 -46.71 3.70
N ARG A 97 11.59 -46.97 3.84
CA ARG A 97 11.05 -47.87 4.87
C ARG A 97 11.63 -49.28 4.71
N GLU A 98 11.71 -49.76 3.46
CA GLU A 98 12.27 -51.08 3.14
C GLU A 98 13.79 -51.13 3.31
N GLU A 99 14.51 -50.02 3.05
CA GLU A 99 15.97 -49.94 3.14
C GLU A 99 16.50 -49.92 4.59
N VAL A 100 15.87 -49.15 5.50
CA VAL A 100 16.41 -48.90 6.86
C VAL A 100 15.42 -49.09 8.01
N GLY A 101 14.13 -49.28 7.73
CA GLY A 101 13.08 -49.30 8.75
C GLY A 101 12.87 -47.94 9.42
N ILE A 102 11.65 -47.39 9.32
CA ILE A 102 11.33 -46.06 9.85
C ILE A 102 10.62 -46.20 11.20
N GLY A 103 11.24 -45.68 12.26
CA GLY A 103 10.66 -45.64 13.61
C GLY A 103 9.81 -44.41 13.87
N GLY A 104 10.04 -43.33 13.13
CA GLY A 104 9.25 -42.11 13.18
C GLY A 104 9.55 -41.21 11.99
N LEU A 105 8.52 -40.55 11.46
CA LEU A 105 8.64 -39.52 10.44
C LEU A 105 8.46 -38.15 11.13
N TRP A 106 9.35 -37.22 10.86
CA TRP A 106 9.44 -35.92 11.53
C TRP A 106 9.47 -34.82 10.49
N ALA A 107 8.59 -33.83 10.62
CA ALA A 107 8.63 -32.65 9.78
C ALA A 107 8.01 -31.45 10.50
N HIS A 108 8.31 -30.24 10.03
CA HIS A 108 7.48 -29.12 10.41
C HIS A 108 6.13 -29.17 9.67
N GLU A 109 5.12 -28.59 10.31
CA GLU A 109 3.88 -28.21 9.65
C GLU A 109 4.18 -27.26 8.49
N GLU A 110 3.64 -27.59 7.31
CA GLU A 110 3.64 -26.73 6.13
C GLU A 110 2.23 -26.16 5.92
N THR A 111 2.18 -24.89 5.52
CA THR A 111 1.00 -24.27 4.91
C THR A 111 1.43 -23.88 3.50
N GLY A 112 1.03 -24.67 2.50
CA GLY A 112 1.41 -24.47 1.10
C GLY A 112 0.20 -24.47 0.18
N ASN A 113 0.45 -24.63 -1.13
CA ASN A 113 -0.59 -24.70 -2.15
C ASN A 113 -1.33 -26.05 -2.10
N ALA A 114 -2.37 -26.20 -2.91
CA ALA A 114 -3.19 -27.39 -2.95
C ALA A 114 -2.40 -28.66 -3.29
N VAL A 115 -1.36 -28.56 -4.12
CA VAL A 115 -0.50 -29.71 -4.47
C VAL A 115 0.31 -30.17 -3.26
N SER A 116 0.97 -29.27 -2.52
CA SER A 116 1.72 -29.65 -1.32
C SER A 116 0.79 -30.13 -0.19
N TYR A 117 -0.42 -29.57 -0.09
CA TYR A 117 -1.44 -30.05 0.85
C TYR A 117 -1.96 -31.45 0.51
N ALA A 118 -2.23 -31.73 -0.77
CA ALA A 118 -2.64 -33.05 -1.24
C ALA A 118 -1.55 -34.11 -0.98
N ARG A 119 -0.30 -33.74 -1.23
CA ARG A 119 0.90 -34.53 -0.91
C ARG A 119 0.98 -34.85 0.57
N ASP A 120 0.84 -33.88 1.46
CA ASP A 120 0.82 -34.09 2.92
C ASP A 120 -0.31 -35.03 3.36
N ARG A 121 -1.50 -34.93 2.76
CA ARG A 121 -2.63 -35.84 3.05
C ARG A 121 -2.30 -37.28 2.67
N ARG A 122 -1.65 -37.51 1.53
CA ARG A 122 -1.20 -38.85 1.12
C ARG A 122 -0.13 -39.38 2.08
N VAL A 123 0.83 -38.55 2.50
CA VAL A 123 1.88 -38.97 3.45
C VAL A 123 1.29 -39.34 4.81
N ARG A 124 0.32 -38.57 5.33
CA ARG A 124 -0.40 -38.91 6.57
C ARG A 124 -1.15 -40.24 6.46
N ALA A 125 -1.81 -40.48 5.32
CA ALA A 125 -2.53 -41.73 5.07
C ALA A 125 -1.56 -42.93 5.04
N TRP A 126 -0.47 -42.80 4.28
CA TRP A 126 0.60 -43.80 4.20
C TRP A 126 1.23 -44.09 5.56
N ALA A 127 1.60 -43.07 6.33
CA ALA A 127 2.21 -43.25 7.65
C ALA A 127 1.27 -44.01 8.59
N ARG A 128 -0.02 -43.69 8.57
CA ARG A 128 -1.06 -44.40 9.34
C ARG A 128 -1.20 -45.86 8.90
N GLU A 129 -1.22 -46.13 7.60
CA GLU A 129 -1.30 -47.49 7.05
C GLU A 129 -0.08 -48.35 7.41
N ARG A 130 1.10 -47.72 7.49
CA ARG A 130 2.36 -48.39 7.86
C ARG A 130 2.63 -48.44 9.36
N GLY A 131 1.74 -47.88 10.20
CA GLY A 131 1.95 -47.80 11.64
C GLY A 131 3.13 -46.91 12.05
N ILE A 132 3.56 -45.98 11.18
CA ILE A 132 4.66 -45.05 11.44
C ILE A 132 4.10 -43.79 12.09
N ALA A 133 4.64 -43.40 13.25
CA ALA A 133 4.28 -42.15 13.88
C ALA A 133 4.79 -40.97 13.03
N PHE A 134 3.86 -40.16 12.51
CA PHE A 134 4.19 -38.93 11.81
C PHE A 134 4.03 -37.72 12.74
N HIS A 135 5.15 -37.13 13.11
CA HIS A 135 5.26 -35.97 13.98
C HIS A 135 5.38 -34.70 13.15
N GLU A 136 4.29 -33.93 13.10
CA GLU A 136 4.24 -32.64 12.44
C GLU A 136 4.27 -31.52 13.50
N LEU A 137 5.38 -30.78 13.57
CA LEU A 137 5.61 -29.78 14.61
C LEU A 137 5.42 -28.36 14.06
N PRO A 138 4.77 -27.45 14.81
CA PRO A 138 4.61 -26.07 14.36
C PRO A 138 5.96 -25.34 14.32
N GLN A 139 6.24 -24.65 13.21
CA GLN A 139 7.45 -23.79 13.08
C GLN A 139 7.17 -22.29 13.23
N ASN A 140 5.91 -21.89 13.07
CA ASN A 140 5.52 -20.48 13.08
C ASN A 140 4.20 -20.28 13.83
N GLY A 141 3.65 -19.06 13.73
CA GLY A 141 2.41 -18.69 14.41
C GLY A 141 1.13 -19.09 13.67
N VAL A 142 1.19 -19.94 12.64
CA VAL A 142 0.01 -20.52 11.99
C VAL A 142 -0.48 -21.72 12.82
N VAL A 143 -1.78 -21.81 13.03
CA VAL A 143 -2.47 -22.81 13.83
C VAL A 143 -3.36 -23.63 12.92
N ARG A 144 -3.09 -24.94 12.82
CA ARG A 144 -3.89 -25.86 12.01
C ARG A 144 -5.29 -26.05 12.57
N ARG A 145 -6.27 -26.24 11.67
CA ARG A 145 -7.69 -26.53 12.00
C ARG A 145 -8.34 -25.51 12.94
N MET A 146 -7.90 -24.26 12.85
CA MET A 146 -8.41 -23.19 13.68
C MET A 146 -9.85 -22.81 13.27
N LYS A 147 -10.83 -23.02 14.16
CA LYS A 147 -12.25 -22.74 13.88
C LYS A 147 -12.65 -21.26 14.07
N SER A 148 -11.92 -20.53 14.89
CA SER A 148 -12.14 -19.11 15.16
C SER A 148 -10.81 -18.38 15.25
N ARG A 149 -10.75 -17.12 14.84
CA ARG A 149 -9.56 -16.27 14.98
C ARG A 149 -9.27 -15.83 16.42
N ASP A 150 -10.13 -16.16 17.37
CA ASP A 150 -9.95 -15.82 18.79
C ASP A 150 -8.79 -16.63 19.39
N GLY A 151 -7.98 -16.01 20.25
CA GLY A 151 -6.77 -16.62 20.85
C GLY A 151 -5.57 -16.76 19.91
N TRP A 152 -5.72 -16.54 18.59
CA TRP A 152 -4.61 -16.70 17.63
C TRP A 152 -3.38 -15.86 17.95
N ALA A 153 -3.58 -14.60 18.39
CA ALA A 153 -2.48 -13.70 18.72
C ALA A 153 -1.69 -14.16 19.95
N ASP A 154 -2.38 -14.73 20.94
CA ASP A 154 -1.76 -15.25 22.16
C ASP A 154 -0.95 -16.52 21.83
N THR A 155 -1.50 -17.42 21.02
CA THR A 155 -0.77 -18.59 20.51
C THR A 155 0.44 -18.18 19.64
N TRP A 156 0.31 -17.13 18.84
CA TRP A 156 1.43 -16.58 18.05
C TRP A 156 2.55 -16.09 18.97
N GLU A 157 2.20 -15.37 20.05
CA GLU A 157 3.17 -14.82 21.01
C GLU A 157 3.80 -15.91 21.87
N GLU A 158 3.02 -16.87 22.37
CA GLU A 158 3.50 -18.04 23.09
C GLU A 158 4.51 -18.83 22.24
N ARG A 159 4.13 -19.12 20.99
CA ARG A 159 4.98 -19.87 20.08
C ARG A 159 6.22 -19.08 19.74
N LEU A 160 6.13 -17.86 19.24
CA LEU A 160 7.30 -17.16 18.70
C LEU A 160 8.11 -16.37 19.73
N GLY A 161 7.57 -16.12 20.92
CA GLY A 161 8.30 -15.54 22.04
C GLY A 161 9.14 -16.55 22.82
N SER A 162 8.92 -17.85 22.63
CA SER A 162 9.76 -18.90 23.18
C SER A 162 11.13 -18.92 22.50
N HIS A 163 12.20 -19.12 23.27
CA HIS A 163 13.58 -19.09 22.78
C HIS A 163 13.81 -20.01 21.57
N PRO A 164 14.56 -19.57 20.54
CA PRO A 164 14.97 -20.43 19.44
C PRO A 164 15.75 -21.65 19.92
N LEU A 165 15.44 -22.82 19.33
CA LEU A 165 16.13 -24.06 19.68
C LEU A 165 17.54 -24.07 19.06
N PRO A 166 18.60 -24.38 19.84
CA PRO A 166 19.89 -24.68 19.24
C PRO A 166 19.80 -25.99 18.43
N PRO A 167 20.66 -26.18 17.41
CA PRO A 167 20.80 -27.46 16.74
C PRO A 167 21.30 -28.53 17.71
N PRO A 168 21.08 -29.83 17.44
CA PRO A 168 21.73 -30.90 18.18
C PRO A 168 23.25 -30.74 18.19
N ALA A 169 23.92 -31.13 19.27
CA ALA A 169 25.38 -31.07 19.34
C ALA A 169 26.04 -32.02 18.34
N THR A 170 25.48 -33.22 18.20
CA THR A 170 25.85 -34.23 17.20
C THR A 170 24.61 -35.00 16.77
N LEU A 171 24.69 -35.66 15.62
CA LEU A 171 23.69 -36.55 15.06
C LEU A 171 24.34 -37.91 14.83
N SER A 172 23.67 -38.96 15.30
CA SER A 172 23.98 -40.33 14.89
C SER A 172 23.18 -40.62 13.62
N GLY A 173 23.84 -41.00 12.54
CA GLY A 173 23.20 -41.33 11.26
C GLY A 173 23.21 -42.83 10.96
N THR A 174 22.64 -43.19 9.82
CA THR A 174 22.77 -44.52 9.21
C THR A 174 23.38 -44.38 7.82
N ALA A 175 24.25 -45.30 7.44
CA ALA A 175 24.82 -45.33 6.09
C ALA A 175 23.70 -45.59 5.07
N LEU A 176 23.33 -44.55 4.34
CA LEU A 176 22.34 -44.57 3.26
C LEU A 176 22.97 -43.97 2.02
N PHE A 177 22.66 -44.55 0.87
CA PHE A 177 23.00 -43.92 -0.40
C PHE A 177 22.30 -42.55 -0.47
N SER A 178 23.00 -41.50 -0.90
CA SER A 178 22.42 -40.18 -1.18
C SER A 178 22.66 -39.84 -2.64
N GLN A 179 21.61 -39.38 -3.32
CA GLN A 179 21.77 -38.84 -4.66
C GLN A 179 22.46 -37.46 -4.60
N SER A 180 23.10 -37.04 -5.69
CA SER A 180 23.59 -35.66 -5.79
C SER A 180 22.40 -34.68 -5.90
N LEU A 181 22.62 -33.43 -5.51
CA LEU A 181 21.72 -32.34 -5.88
C LEU A 181 21.58 -32.30 -7.41
N ARG A 182 20.37 -32.05 -7.89
CA ARG A 182 20.05 -32.19 -9.31
C ARG A 182 20.04 -30.85 -10.02
N THR A 183 20.56 -30.88 -11.23
CA THR A 183 20.56 -29.75 -12.15
C THR A 183 19.17 -29.52 -12.73
N HIS A 184 18.98 -28.35 -13.33
CA HIS A 184 17.80 -28.00 -14.11
C HIS A 184 17.43 -29.05 -15.16
N ALA A 185 18.43 -29.53 -15.91
CA ALA A 185 18.23 -30.49 -16.99
C ALA A 185 17.76 -31.85 -16.47
N GLU A 186 18.35 -32.34 -15.37
CA GLU A 186 17.97 -33.63 -14.75
C GLU A 186 16.55 -33.61 -14.17
N LEU A 187 16.07 -32.45 -13.73
CA LEU A 187 14.73 -32.28 -13.15
C LEU A 187 13.67 -31.82 -14.16
N GLY A 188 14.04 -31.56 -15.41
CA GLY A 188 13.10 -31.03 -16.41
C GLY A 188 12.59 -29.61 -16.11
N VAL A 189 13.31 -28.83 -15.29
CA VAL A 189 12.94 -27.46 -14.91
C VAL A 189 13.78 -26.47 -15.71
N ALA A 190 13.14 -25.71 -16.60
CA ALA A 190 13.85 -24.69 -17.38
C ALA A 190 14.54 -23.65 -16.47
N PRO A 191 15.79 -23.24 -16.77
CA PRO A 191 16.49 -22.21 -16.01
C PRO A 191 15.76 -20.86 -16.11
N GLY A 192 15.73 -20.12 -15.01
CA GLY A 192 15.19 -18.76 -14.97
C GLY A 192 16.16 -17.74 -15.55
N GLN A 193 15.64 -16.59 -15.99
CA GLN A 193 16.45 -15.43 -16.42
C GLN A 193 16.77 -14.48 -15.25
N GLN A 194 16.15 -14.71 -14.09
CA GLN A 194 16.32 -13.89 -12.90
C GLN A 194 17.74 -14.00 -12.36
N ILE A 195 18.29 -12.89 -11.88
CA ILE A 195 19.51 -12.87 -11.08
C ILE A 195 19.19 -13.40 -9.69
N VAL A 196 19.71 -14.60 -9.38
CA VAL A 196 19.51 -15.26 -8.08
C VAL A 196 20.78 -15.13 -7.26
N ILE A 197 20.67 -14.47 -6.09
CA ILE A 197 21.75 -14.41 -5.11
C ILE A 197 21.77 -15.74 -4.35
N PRO A 198 22.95 -16.32 -4.04
CA PRO A 198 23.04 -17.54 -3.22
C PRO A 198 22.24 -17.42 -1.91
N GLY A 199 21.44 -18.44 -1.63
CA GLY A 199 20.69 -18.59 -0.39
C GLY A 199 21.46 -19.39 0.66
N GLY A 200 20.76 -19.75 1.73
CA GLY A 200 21.29 -20.53 2.84
C GLY A 200 21.15 -19.84 4.20
N GLU A 201 21.51 -20.55 5.26
CA GLU A 201 21.27 -20.13 6.65
C GLU A 201 22.21 -18.98 7.04
N GLN A 202 23.49 -19.08 6.68
CA GLN A 202 24.48 -18.04 6.94
C GLN A 202 24.14 -16.73 6.20
N ALA A 203 23.87 -16.81 4.89
CA ALA A 203 23.49 -15.66 4.09
C ALA A 203 22.22 -14.96 4.62
N ALA A 204 21.26 -15.74 5.13
CA ALA A 204 20.06 -15.20 5.75
C ALA A 204 20.35 -14.45 7.06
N ARG A 205 21.23 -14.98 7.92
CA ARG A 205 21.65 -14.32 9.15
C ARG A 205 22.45 -13.05 8.89
N ASP A 206 23.34 -13.06 7.91
CA ASP A 206 24.11 -11.87 7.54
C ASP A 206 23.18 -10.77 7.01
N THR A 207 22.19 -11.15 6.21
CA THR A 207 21.14 -10.26 5.72
C THR A 207 20.32 -9.65 6.88
N LEU A 208 19.93 -10.47 7.86
CA LEU A 208 19.21 -10.04 9.06
C LEU A 208 20.07 -9.11 9.91
N SER A 209 21.32 -9.47 10.19
CA SER A 209 22.26 -8.67 10.98
C SER A 209 22.47 -7.31 10.34
N SER A 210 22.79 -7.27 9.04
CA SER A 210 22.93 -6.05 8.27
C SER A 210 21.67 -5.17 8.31
N PHE A 211 20.48 -5.78 8.24
CA PHE A 211 19.22 -5.05 8.37
C PHE A 211 19.06 -4.43 9.77
N LEU A 212 19.28 -5.22 10.83
CA LEU A 212 19.04 -4.78 12.22
C LEU A 212 20.07 -3.77 12.71
N THR A 213 21.27 -3.75 12.15
CA THR A 213 22.39 -2.93 12.65
C THR A 213 22.76 -1.78 11.73
N VAL A 214 22.54 -1.88 10.42
CA VAL A 214 22.98 -0.88 9.43
C VAL A 214 21.82 -0.37 8.57
N ARG A 215 21.20 -1.23 7.76
CA ARG A 215 20.29 -0.82 6.67
C ARG A 215 18.89 -0.41 7.15
N GLY A 216 18.42 -0.98 8.25
CA GLY A 216 17.02 -0.91 8.68
C GLY A 216 16.61 0.40 9.35
N VAL A 217 17.54 1.35 9.59
CA VAL A 217 17.24 2.59 10.32
C VAL A 217 16.09 3.39 9.68
N ASN A 218 16.04 3.44 8.34
CA ASN A 218 15.01 4.13 7.58
C ASN A 218 13.88 3.24 7.08
N TYR A 219 13.83 1.96 7.49
CA TYR A 219 12.88 0.97 7.00
C TYR A 219 11.44 1.49 6.92
N MET A 220 10.97 2.15 7.99
CA MET A 220 9.59 2.63 8.01
C MET A 220 9.27 3.66 6.91
N ARG A 221 10.22 4.53 6.58
CA ARG A 221 10.05 5.60 5.60
C ARG A 221 10.27 5.11 4.18
N GLU A 222 11.29 4.29 3.97
CA GLU A 222 11.82 3.96 2.64
C GLU A 222 11.22 2.70 2.01
N MET A 223 10.53 1.85 2.79
CA MET A 223 9.95 0.59 2.25
C MET A 223 8.95 0.74 1.09
N SER A 224 8.39 1.94 0.88
CA SER A 224 7.38 2.20 -0.15
C SER A 224 7.96 2.52 -1.53
N SER A 225 9.13 3.15 -1.59
CA SER A 225 9.72 3.59 -2.87
C SER A 225 10.50 2.43 -3.51
N PRO A 226 10.35 2.20 -4.82
CA PRO A 226 11.15 1.18 -5.52
C PRO A 226 12.65 1.55 -5.59
N LEU A 227 13.01 2.82 -5.39
CA LEU A 227 14.40 3.28 -5.41
C LEU A 227 15.17 2.86 -4.15
N SER A 228 14.55 3.01 -2.98
CA SER A 228 15.20 2.81 -1.69
C SER A 228 14.80 1.49 -1.01
N ALA A 229 13.68 0.87 -1.39
CA ALA A 229 13.23 -0.34 -0.72
C ALA A 229 14.19 -1.52 -0.89
N GLU A 230 14.93 -1.60 -2.00
CA GLU A 230 15.92 -2.67 -2.22
C GLU A 230 16.98 -2.69 -1.12
N THR A 231 17.47 -1.52 -0.70
CA THR A 231 18.49 -1.41 0.35
C THR A 231 17.87 -1.32 1.75
N ALA A 232 16.77 -0.60 1.92
CA ALA A 232 16.17 -0.30 3.22
C ALA A 232 15.28 -1.42 3.79
N CYS A 233 14.72 -2.30 2.95
CA CYS A 233 13.90 -3.43 3.43
C CYS A 233 14.77 -4.58 3.95
N SER A 234 14.18 -5.47 4.77
CA SER A 234 14.93 -6.55 5.39
C SER A 234 15.59 -7.50 4.40
N ARG A 235 14.97 -7.71 3.22
CA ARG A 235 15.38 -8.72 2.21
C ARG A 235 15.28 -10.17 2.71
N LEU A 236 14.48 -10.40 3.75
CA LEU A 236 14.35 -11.72 4.40
C LEU A 236 13.15 -12.55 3.92
N SER A 237 12.40 -12.08 2.92
CA SER A 237 11.22 -12.80 2.43
C SER A 237 11.58 -14.15 1.77
N ALA A 238 12.64 -14.22 0.97
CA ALA A 238 13.11 -15.50 0.40
C ALA A 238 13.68 -16.44 1.47
N PRO A 239 14.58 -15.99 2.38
CA PRO A 239 15.01 -16.81 3.51
C PRO A 239 13.86 -17.39 4.35
N LEU A 240 12.79 -16.62 4.58
CA LEU A 240 11.61 -17.10 5.30
C LEU A 240 10.79 -18.10 4.48
N ALA A 241 10.63 -17.89 3.17
CA ALA A 241 9.86 -18.78 2.29
C ALA A 241 10.53 -20.16 2.08
N PHE A 242 11.86 -20.21 2.06
CA PHE A 242 12.64 -21.47 2.00
C PHE A 242 13.01 -21.99 3.40
N GLY A 243 12.71 -21.21 4.44
CA GLY A 243 12.96 -21.55 5.83
C GLY A 243 14.43 -21.71 6.22
N THR A 244 15.34 -21.03 5.52
CA THR A 244 16.76 -20.91 5.91
C THR A 244 16.96 -19.97 7.11
N LEU A 245 15.91 -19.26 7.52
CA LEU A 245 15.83 -18.50 8.76
C LEU A 245 14.45 -18.72 9.37
N SER A 246 14.37 -19.06 10.66
CA SER A 246 13.07 -19.13 11.32
C SER A 246 12.49 -17.74 11.58
N LEU A 247 11.16 -17.63 11.57
CA LEU A 247 10.48 -16.40 11.95
C LEU A 247 10.74 -16.03 13.43
N ARG A 248 10.97 -17.04 14.28
CA ARG A 248 11.30 -16.90 15.70
C ARG A 248 12.69 -16.30 15.88
N GLU A 249 13.72 -16.79 15.20
CA GLU A 249 15.05 -16.18 15.21
C GLU A 249 14.99 -14.71 14.76
N ALA A 250 14.27 -14.43 13.66
CA ALA A 250 14.10 -13.05 13.19
C ALA A 250 13.42 -12.16 14.23
N LEU A 251 12.40 -12.66 14.94
CA LEU A 251 11.70 -11.94 15.99
C LEU A 251 12.60 -11.68 17.20
N HIS A 252 13.30 -12.70 17.70
CA HIS A 252 14.20 -12.58 18.85
C HIS A 252 15.34 -11.61 18.57
N ALA A 253 16.01 -11.72 17.42
CA ALA A 253 17.06 -10.78 17.03
C ALA A 253 16.53 -9.34 16.91
N THR A 254 15.31 -9.16 16.37
CA THR A 254 14.65 -7.85 16.30
C THR A 254 14.38 -7.28 17.68
N ARG A 255 13.84 -8.08 18.61
CA ARG A 255 13.52 -7.67 19.98
C ARG A 255 14.79 -7.36 20.78
N GLN A 256 15.84 -8.17 20.62
CA GLN A 256 17.14 -7.91 21.24
C GLN A 256 17.72 -6.57 20.74
N ARG A 257 17.71 -6.34 19.42
CA ARG A 257 18.18 -5.07 18.86
C ARG A 257 17.32 -3.90 19.32
N LEU A 258 16.00 -4.08 19.36
CA LEU A 258 15.06 -3.06 19.84
C LEU A 258 15.35 -2.71 21.30
N ALA A 259 15.61 -3.70 22.16
CA ALA A 259 15.99 -3.47 23.55
C ALA A 259 17.32 -2.69 23.65
N ALA A 260 18.33 -3.07 22.85
CA ALA A 260 19.63 -2.42 22.84
C ALA A 260 19.58 -0.93 22.43
N VAL A 261 18.74 -0.57 21.46
CA VAL A 261 18.59 0.83 21.00
C VAL A 261 17.51 1.60 21.76
N SER A 262 16.72 0.95 22.62
CA SER A 262 15.68 1.61 23.39
C SER A 262 16.28 2.22 24.65
N GLY A 263 16.39 3.55 24.69
CA GLY A 263 16.96 4.26 25.83
C GLY A 263 18.45 4.56 25.71
N ASP A 264 19.12 4.05 24.67
CA ASP A 264 20.45 4.49 24.28
C ASP A 264 20.36 5.86 23.59
N THR A 265 20.91 6.89 24.24
CA THR A 265 20.91 8.27 23.74
C THR A 265 21.87 8.48 22.57
N ALA A 266 22.82 7.57 22.34
CA ALA A 266 23.72 7.58 21.19
C ALA A 266 23.11 6.88 19.96
N ALA A 267 22.09 6.04 20.13
CA ALA A 267 21.42 5.37 19.03
C ALA A 267 20.52 6.32 18.24
N ASP A 268 20.49 6.17 16.91
CA ASP A 268 19.56 6.94 16.08
C ASP A 268 18.10 6.67 16.49
N PRO A 269 17.31 7.70 16.85
CA PRO A 269 15.95 7.51 17.38
C PRO A 269 14.99 6.85 16.37
N ARG A 270 15.33 6.85 15.08
CA ARG A 270 14.54 6.15 14.04
C ARG A 270 14.54 4.65 14.21
N TRP A 271 15.59 4.05 14.81
CA TRP A 271 15.69 2.60 15.00
C TRP A 271 14.50 2.02 15.73
N VAL A 272 14.11 2.59 16.87
CA VAL A 272 12.98 2.11 17.68
C VAL A 272 11.70 2.03 16.84
N ARG A 273 11.43 3.05 16.03
CA ARG A 273 10.23 3.12 15.18
C ARG A 273 10.30 2.11 14.02
N SER A 274 11.46 1.98 13.38
CA SER A 274 11.69 1.04 12.28
C SER A 274 11.61 -0.42 12.73
N LEU A 275 12.22 -0.78 13.86
CA LEU A 275 12.20 -2.14 14.39
C LEU A 275 10.81 -2.57 14.88
N ARG A 276 10.07 -1.68 15.56
CA ARG A 276 8.65 -1.94 15.89
C ARG A 276 7.79 -2.12 14.64
N SER A 277 8.08 -1.35 13.58
CA SER A 277 7.39 -1.51 12.31
C SER A 277 7.71 -2.86 11.67
N TYR A 278 8.96 -3.32 11.73
CA TYR A 278 9.41 -4.62 11.23
C TYR A 278 8.82 -5.79 12.02
N GLU A 279 8.86 -5.76 13.35
CA GLU A 279 8.22 -6.76 14.21
C GLU A 279 6.73 -6.92 13.88
N SER A 280 6.01 -5.81 13.65
CA SER A 280 4.62 -5.90 13.21
C SER A 280 4.47 -6.64 11.87
N ARG A 281 5.44 -6.59 10.97
CA ARG A 281 5.42 -7.33 9.69
C ARG A 281 5.66 -8.82 9.87
N LEU A 282 6.49 -9.22 10.84
CA LEU A 282 6.65 -10.63 11.22
C LEU A 282 5.32 -11.22 11.74
N HIS A 283 4.54 -10.43 12.47
CA HIS A 283 3.19 -10.86 12.85
C HIS A 283 2.23 -10.93 11.65
N TRP A 284 2.33 -9.99 10.69
CA TRP A 284 1.52 -10.05 9.46
C TRP A 284 1.81 -11.28 8.59
N HIS A 285 3.04 -11.77 8.59
CA HIS A 285 3.45 -13.00 7.89
C HIS A 285 2.50 -14.17 8.23
N CYS A 286 2.46 -14.57 9.51
CA CYS A 286 1.59 -15.66 9.95
C CYS A 286 0.11 -15.31 9.82
N HIS A 287 -0.28 -14.04 10.01
CA HIS A 287 -1.69 -13.63 9.90
C HIS A 287 -2.27 -13.93 8.51
N PHE A 288 -1.49 -13.66 7.46
CA PHE A 288 -1.91 -13.94 6.08
C PHE A 288 -1.87 -15.43 5.77
N MET A 289 -0.78 -16.13 6.12
CA MET A 289 -0.71 -17.59 5.93
C MET A 289 -1.85 -18.34 6.61
N GLN A 290 -2.25 -17.91 7.81
CA GLN A 290 -3.38 -18.49 8.53
C GLN A 290 -4.70 -18.44 7.74
N ARG A 291 -4.88 -17.48 6.80
CA ARG A 291 -6.10 -17.45 5.98
C ARG A 291 -6.18 -18.65 5.06
N LEU A 292 -5.09 -18.95 4.36
CA LEU A 292 -5.01 -20.13 3.49
C LEU A 292 -5.16 -21.41 4.31
N GLU A 293 -4.51 -21.50 5.48
CA GLU A 293 -4.67 -22.63 6.40
C GLU A 293 -6.13 -22.84 6.84
N SER A 294 -6.89 -21.74 7.01
CA SER A 294 -8.28 -21.80 7.50
C SER A 294 -9.29 -22.02 6.38
N GLU A 295 -9.00 -21.58 5.16
CA GLU A 295 -9.88 -21.70 3.98
C GLU A 295 -9.04 -21.93 2.70
N PRO A 296 -8.55 -23.16 2.45
CA PRO A 296 -7.66 -23.46 1.34
C PRO A 296 -8.25 -23.17 -0.05
N GLU A 297 -9.57 -23.21 -0.18
CA GLU A 297 -10.28 -22.91 -1.44
C GLU A 297 -9.99 -21.49 -1.97
N MET A 298 -9.47 -20.59 -1.14
CA MET A 298 -9.08 -19.24 -1.57
C MET A 298 -7.98 -19.21 -2.64
N GLU A 299 -7.27 -20.32 -2.85
CA GLU A 299 -6.36 -20.49 -3.99
C GLU A 299 -7.10 -20.50 -5.33
N PHE A 300 -8.36 -20.94 -5.35
CA PHE A 300 -9.14 -21.15 -6.58
C PHE A 300 -10.32 -20.21 -6.72
N GLN A 301 -10.90 -19.77 -5.60
CA GLN A 301 -12.18 -19.06 -5.59
C GLN A 301 -12.12 -17.82 -4.67
N ASN A 302 -13.04 -16.87 -4.85
CA ASN A 302 -13.02 -15.66 -4.03
C ASN A 302 -13.34 -16.00 -2.57
N LEU A 303 -12.64 -15.37 -1.63
CA LEU A 303 -12.93 -15.49 -0.20
C LEU A 303 -14.36 -15.03 0.11
N ASN A 304 -14.84 -13.98 -0.57
CA ASN A 304 -16.23 -13.56 -0.51
C ASN A 304 -16.91 -13.97 -1.81
N ARG A 305 -17.88 -14.87 -1.70
CA ARG A 305 -18.53 -15.53 -2.86
C ARG A 305 -19.43 -14.62 -3.67
N ALA A 306 -19.85 -13.47 -3.12
CA ALA A 306 -20.57 -12.44 -3.87
C ALA A 306 -19.72 -11.76 -4.96
N PHE A 307 -18.43 -12.09 -5.06
CA PHE A 307 -17.56 -11.67 -6.16
C PHE A 307 -17.29 -12.75 -7.20
N ASP A 308 -17.82 -13.96 -7.03
CA ASP A 308 -17.73 -15.02 -8.05
C ASP A 308 -18.47 -14.56 -9.32
N GLY A 309 -17.83 -14.73 -10.48
CA GLY A 309 -18.33 -14.25 -11.77
C GLY A 309 -18.04 -12.77 -12.08
N LEU A 310 -17.35 -12.03 -11.21
CA LEU A 310 -17.07 -10.60 -11.41
C LEU A 310 -16.15 -10.32 -12.62
N ARG A 311 -15.24 -11.23 -12.97
CA ARG A 311 -14.23 -11.02 -14.03
C ARG A 311 -13.97 -12.23 -14.93
N GLU A 312 -14.52 -13.38 -14.60
CA GLU A 312 -14.23 -14.67 -15.21
C GLU A 312 -14.58 -14.68 -16.71
N GLN A 313 -15.60 -13.92 -17.10
CA GLN A 313 -16.06 -13.79 -18.49
C GLN A 313 -15.40 -12.63 -19.26
N ASP A 314 -14.65 -11.76 -18.58
CA ASP A 314 -14.04 -10.55 -19.17
C ASP A 314 -12.54 -10.77 -19.51
N TRP A 315 -12.08 -12.01 -19.66
CA TRP A 315 -10.66 -12.30 -19.91
C TRP A 315 -10.18 -11.70 -21.24
N ASN A 316 -9.10 -10.94 -21.19
CA ASN A 316 -8.46 -10.34 -22.36
C ASN A 316 -7.00 -10.82 -22.46
N PRO A 317 -6.66 -11.71 -23.41
CA PRO A 317 -5.31 -12.25 -23.55
C PRO A 317 -4.30 -11.18 -23.95
N GLU A 318 -4.66 -10.22 -24.80
CA GLU A 318 -3.75 -9.14 -25.21
C GLU A 318 -3.35 -8.27 -24.00
N PHE A 319 -4.32 -7.93 -23.14
CA PHE A 319 -4.06 -7.15 -21.94
C PHE A 319 -3.16 -7.90 -20.96
N PHE A 320 -3.38 -9.20 -20.80
CA PHE A 320 -2.52 -10.04 -19.99
C PHE A 320 -1.09 -10.09 -20.55
N GLU A 321 -0.92 -10.33 -21.85
CA GLU A 321 0.38 -10.39 -22.51
C GLU A 321 1.16 -9.08 -22.38
N ARG A 322 0.51 -7.94 -22.68
CA ARG A 322 1.16 -6.63 -22.53
C ARG A 322 1.54 -6.32 -21.09
N TRP A 323 0.72 -6.74 -20.12
CA TRP A 323 1.03 -6.59 -18.70
C TRP A 323 2.17 -7.50 -18.23
N SER A 324 2.15 -8.78 -18.60
CA SER A 324 3.15 -9.79 -18.22
C SER A 324 4.52 -9.48 -18.83
N HIS A 325 4.57 -8.76 -19.96
CA HIS A 325 5.80 -8.31 -20.61
C HIS A 325 6.28 -6.92 -20.18
N GLY A 326 5.50 -6.17 -19.39
CA GLY A 326 5.83 -4.79 -19.04
C GLY A 326 5.84 -3.88 -20.28
N GLN A 327 4.75 -3.94 -21.04
CA GLN A 327 4.47 -3.18 -22.27
C GLN A 327 3.09 -2.53 -22.23
N THR A 328 2.63 -2.14 -21.03
CA THR A 328 1.31 -1.55 -20.81
C THR A 328 1.21 -0.10 -21.28
N GLY A 329 2.35 0.55 -21.50
CA GLY A 329 2.43 1.98 -21.77
C GLY A 329 2.34 2.84 -20.50
N PHE A 330 2.33 2.22 -19.31
CA PHE A 330 2.43 2.90 -18.02
C PHE A 330 3.84 2.69 -17.43
N PRO A 331 4.73 3.70 -17.45
CA PRO A 331 6.16 3.52 -17.19
C PRO A 331 6.49 2.83 -15.87
N LEU A 332 5.82 3.17 -14.78
CA LEU A 332 6.08 2.55 -13.48
C LEU A 332 5.61 1.08 -13.45
N ILE A 333 4.48 0.74 -14.08
CA ILE A 333 3.99 -0.65 -14.16
C ILE A 333 4.99 -1.51 -14.93
N ASP A 334 5.44 -0.99 -16.08
CA ASP A 334 6.38 -1.66 -16.96
C ASP A 334 7.74 -1.82 -16.31
N ALA A 335 8.25 -0.77 -15.64
CA ALA A 335 9.48 -0.82 -14.86
C ALA A 335 9.41 -1.88 -13.74
N CYS A 336 8.30 -1.93 -13.00
CA CYS A 336 8.11 -2.93 -11.95
C CYS A 336 8.07 -4.35 -12.50
N MET A 337 7.35 -4.59 -13.60
CA MET A 337 7.28 -5.93 -14.21
C MET A 337 8.65 -6.38 -14.73
N ARG A 338 9.41 -5.48 -15.37
CA ARG A 338 10.75 -5.77 -15.87
C ARG A 338 11.75 -6.04 -14.75
N MET A 339 11.71 -5.24 -13.67
CA MET A 339 12.49 -5.53 -12.46
C MET A 339 12.16 -6.90 -11.88
N LEU A 340 10.87 -7.23 -11.77
CA LEU A 340 10.41 -8.51 -11.24
C LEU A 340 10.94 -9.67 -12.07
N LYS A 341 10.81 -9.61 -13.40
CA LYS A 341 11.32 -10.64 -14.31
C LYS A 341 12.84 -10.79 -14.29
N ALA A 342 13.57 -9.71 -13.99
CA ALA A 342 15.02 -9.71 -13.94
C ALA A 342 15.60 -10.13 -12.57
N THR A 343 14.87 -9.92 -11.47
CA THR A 343 15.44 -10.06 -10.11
C THR A 343 14.64 -10.99 -9.20
N GLY A 344 13.44 -11.38 -9.60
CA GLY A 344 12.51 -12.15 -8.78
C GLY A 344 11.98 -11.41 -7.54
N TRP A 345 12.19 -10.10 -7.42
CA TRP A 345 11.80 -9.33 -6.24
C TRP A 345 11.23 -7.95 -6.55
N LEU A 346 10.22 -7.57 -5.76
CA LEU A 346 9.69 -6.21 -5.66
C LEU A 346 9.33 -5.88 -4.21
N ASN A 347 9.33 -4.60 -3.86
CA ASN A 347 8.77 -4.16 -2.58
C ASN A 347 7.24 -4.25 -2.57
N PHE A 348 6.64 -4.34 -1.38
CA PHE A 348 5.21 -4.61 -1.21
C PHE A 348 4.30 -3.65 -1.99
N ARG A 349 4.62 -2.34 -2.00
CA ARG A 349 3.76 -1.35 -2.67
C ARG A 349 3.71 -1.57 -4.18
N MET A 350 4.84 -1.89 -4.80
CA MET A 350 4.90 -2.15 -6.24
C MET A 350 4.20 -3.47 -6.59
N ARG A 351 4.31 -4.51 -5.74
CA ARG A 351 3.52 -5.74 -5.91
C ARG A 351 2.02 -5.45 -5.88
N ALA A 352 1.56 -4.68 -4.89
CA ALA A 352 0.14 -4.31 -4.78
C ALA A 352 -0.33 -3.49 -6.00
N MET A 353 0.53 -2.63 -6.53
CA MET A 353 0.25 -1.85 -7.73
C MET A 353 0.13 -2.72 -8.99
N LEU A 354 1.00 -3.73 -9.18
CA LEU A 354 0.88 -4.66 -10.32
C LEU A 354 -0.45 -5.42 -10.29
N VAL A 355 -0.84 -5.94 -9.12
CA VAL A 355 -2.11 -6.66 -8.95
C VAL A 355 -3.32 -5.74 -9.13
N SER A 356 -3.25 -4.54 -8.55
CA SER A 356 -4.29 -3.51 -8.68
C SER A 356 -4.47 -3.08 -10.14
N PHE A 357 -3.38 -2.82 -10.85
CA PHE A 357 -3.44 -2.43 -12.26
C PHE A 357 -4.07 -3.54 -13.12
N ALA A 358 -3.62 -4.79 -12.97
CA ALA A 358 -4.22 -5.92 -13.69
C ALA A 358 -5.72 -6.05 -13.39
N SER A 359 -6.13 -6.00 -12.13
CA SER A 359 -7.51 -6.30 -11.73
C SER A 359 -8.50 -5.15 -11.87
N GLN A 360 -8.02 -3.90 -11.92
CA GLN A 360 -8.90 -2.72 -11.95
C GLN A 360 -8.69 -1.81 -13.16
N HIS A 361 -7.50 -1.79 -13.78
CA HIS A 361 -7.29 -1.00 -15.01
C HIS A 361 -7.46 -1.87 -16.25
N LEU A 362 -6.95 -3.11 -16.20
CA LEU A 362 -7.11 -4.08 -17.28
C LEU A 362 -8.30 -5.01 -17.08
N TRP A 363 -8.93 -4.98 -15.90
CA TRP A 363 -10.09 -5.79 -15.54
C TRP A 363 -9.84 -7.32 -15.65
N LEU A 364 -8.59 -7.76 -15.54
CA LEU A 364 -8.21 -9.17 -15.60
C LEU A 364 -8.58 -9.92 -14.31
N HIS A 365 -8.89 -11.21 -14.44
CA HIS A 365 -9.12 -12.08 -13.29
C HIS A 365 -7.84 -12.25 -12.45
N TRP A 366 -7.98 -12.30 -11.12
CA TRP A 366 -6.85 -12.29 -10.20
C TRP A 366 -6.07 -13.62 -10.20
N ARG A 367 -6.71 -14.75 -10.51
CA ARG A 367 -6.04 -16.06 -10.44
C ARG A 367 -4.97 -16.24 -11.53
N PRO A 368 -5.26 -16.09 -12.85
CA PRO A 368 -4.22 -16.24 -13.88
C PRO A 368 -3.06 -15.25 -13.70
N THR A 369 -3.38 -14.00 -13.35
CA THR A 369 -2.35 -12.97 -13.04
C THR A 369 -1.56 -13.32 -11.79
N GLY A 370 -2.20 -13.93 -10.79
CA GLY A 370 -1.56 -14.43 -9.58
C GLY A 370 -0.62 -15.60 -9.81
N VAL A 371 -1.01 -16.59 -10.62
CA VAL A 371 -0.14 -17.71 -11.02
C VAL A 371 1.11 -17.19 -11.71
N PHE A 372 0.93 -16.30 -12.69
CA PHE A 372 2.04 -15.69 -13.41
C PHE A 372 3.04 -15.01 -12.44
N LEU A 373 2.54 -14.20 -11.50
CA LEU A 373 3.40 -13.49 -10.57
C LEU A 373 4.03 -14.42 -9.52
N ALA A 374 3.31 -15.43 -9.01
CA ALA A 374 3.85 -16.46 -8.12
C ALA A 374 5.11 -17.11 -8.71
N ARG A 375 5.02 -17.47 -10.00
CA ARG A 375 6.15 -18.01 -10.75
C ARG A 375 7.31 -17.02 -10.90
N GLN A 376 7.09 -15.71 -10.81
CA GLN A 376 8.16 -14.71 -10.90
C GLN A 376 8.82 -14.39 -9.55
N TRP A 377 8.11 -14.48 -8.44
CA TRP A 377 8.64 -14.08 -7.14
C TRP A 377 9.51 -15.17 -6.54
N LEU A 378 10.78 -14.89 -6.30
CA LEU A 378 11.67 -15.81 -5.59
C LEU A 378 11.11 -16.16 -4.20
N ASP A 379 10.45 -15.21 -3.55
CA ASP A 379 9.86 -15.36 -2.23
C ASP A 379 8.37 -15.72 -2.24
N ASN A 380 7.93 -16.50 -3.24
CA ASN A 380 6.54 -16.95 -3.31
C ASN A 380 6.18 -17.84 -2.12
N GLU A 381 5.31 -17.31 -1.25
CA GLU A 381 4.71 -18.00 -0.12
C GLU A 381 3.20 -18.07 -0.34
N PRO A 382 2.63 -19.22 -0.75
CA PRO A 382 1.22 -19.35 -1.12
C PRO A 382 0.25 -18.75 -0.10
N GLY A 383 0.52 -18.93 1.20
CA GLY A 383 -0.33 -18.41 2.27
C GLY A 383 -0.41 -16.88 2.30
N ILE A 384 0.67 -16.20 1.91
CA ILE A 384 0.72 -14.73 1.80
C ILE A 384 0.23 -14.30 0.41
N HIS A 385 0.69 -14.97 -0.63
CA HIS A 385 0.45 -14.64 -2.03
C HIS A 385 -1.04 -14.58 -2.35
N TRP A 386 -1.78 -15.68 -2.17
CA TRP A 386 -3.21 -15.72 -2.51
C TRP A 386 -4.05 -14.76 -1.67
N SER A 387 -3.68 -14.58 -0.39
CA SER A 387 -4.26 -13.55 0.48
C SER A 387 -4.08 -12.14 -0.07
N GLN A 388 -2.89 -11.82 -0.59
CA GLN A 388 -2.60 -10.51 -1.17
C GLN A 388 -3.24 -10.35 -2.55
N MET A 389 -3.22 -11.38 -3.40
CA MET A 389 -3.87 -11.34 -4.72
C MET A 389 -5.33 -10.93 -4.60
N GLN A 390 -6.09 -11.59 -3.75
CA GLN A 390 -7.49 -11.24 -3.55
C GLN A 390 -7.69 -9.87 -2.87
N MET A 391 -6.84 -9.54 -1.89
CA MET A 391 -6.94 -8.25 -1.20
C MET A 391 -6.70 -7.07 -2.13
N GLN A 392 -5.66 -7.12 -2.96
CA GLN A 392 -5.31 -6.05 -3.89
C GLN A 392 -6.22 -6.04 -5.13
N SER A 393 -6.92 -7.14 -5.41
CA SER A 393 -7.97 -7.23 -6.44
C SER A 393 -9.35 -6.73 -5.98
N ALA A 394 -9.46 -6.38 -4.69
CA ALA A 394 -10.65 -5.87 -4.01
C ALA A 394 -11.82 -6.86 -3.86
N VAL A 395 -11.55 -8.17 -3.79
CA VAL A 395 -12.56 -9.24 -3.74
C VAL A 395 -12.72 -9.92 -2.37
N VAL A 396 -12.08 -9.40 -1.31
CA VAL A 396 -12.20 -9.95 0.05
C VAL A 396 -13.46 -9.44 0.79
N GLY A 397 -14.00 -8.28 0.39
CA GLY A 397 -15.25 -7.72 0.94
C GLY A 397 -15.16 -7.02 2.31
N ILE A 398 -14.24 -7.42 3.21
CA ILE A 398 -14.09 -6.83 4.56
C ILE A 398 -13.15 -5.61 4.61
N ASN A 399 -12.43 -5.35 3.50
CA ASN A 399 -11.47 -4.26 3.36
C ASN A 399 -12.08 -3.09 2.57
N ARG A 400 -11.51 -1.89 2.72
CA ARG A 400 -11.85 -0.78 1.82
C ARG A 400 -11.32 -1.08 0.42
N VAL A 401 -12.14 -0.81 -0.60
CA VAL A 401 -11.72 -0.84 -2.00
C VAL A 401 -10.62 0.20 -2.21
N ARG A 402 -9.47 -0.24 -2.73
CA ARG A 402 -8.33 0.60 -3.10
C ARG A 402 -8.02 0.35 -4.56
N ILE A 403 -7.97 1.42 -5.35
CA ILE A 403 -7.55 1.40 -6.75
C ILE A 403 -6.34 2.34 -6.83
N TYR A 404 -5.17 1.80 -7.18
CA TYR A 404 -3.94 2.57 -7.24
C TYR A 404 -3.85 3.29 -8.59
N SER A 405 -3.63 4.60 -8.58
CA SER A 405 -3.30 5.36 -9.79
C SER A 405 -1.82 5.13 -10.15
N PRO A 406 -1.49 4.44 -11.26
CA PRO A 406 -0.10 4.16 -11.65
C PRO A 406 0.71 5.44 -11.85
N THR A 407 0.14 6.46 -12.49
CA THR A 407 0.82 7.75 -12.76
C THR A 407 1.07 8.54 -11.48
N ARG A 408 0.10 8.58 -10.55
CA ARG A 408 0.31 9.22 -9.24
C ARG A 408 1.34 8.46 -8.41
N GLN A 409 1.35 7.13 -8.44
CA GLN A 409 2.36 6.35 -7.75
C GLN A 409 3.74 6.59 -8.34
N ALA A 410 3.87 6.69 -9.66
CA ALA A 410 5.13 7.04 -10.34
C ALA A 410 5.69 8.36 -9.82
N LYS A 411 4.89 9.44 -9.88
CA LYS A 411 5.28 10.78 -9.38
C LYS A 411 5.70 10.78 -7.91
N GLN A 412 5.03 9.99 -7.07
CA GLN A 412 5.30 9.97 -5.62
C GLN A 412 6.48 9.09 -5.22
N GLN A 413 6.69 7.97 -5.90
CA GLN A 413 7.64 6.95 -5.49
C GLN A 413 8.96 7.00 -6.28
N ASP A 414 8.92 7.61 -7.46
CA ASP A 414 10.04 7.80 -8.38
C ASP A 414 9.97 9.19 -9.03
N PRO A 415 10.08 10.29 -8.24
CA PRO A 415 9.79 11.65 -8.70
C PRO A 415 10.68 12.11 -9.86
N ALA A 416 11.94 11.66 -9.91
CA ALA A 416 12.88 11.98 -10.99
C ALA A 416 12.82 10.97 -12.17
N GLY A 417 12.02 9.91 -12.05
CA GLY A 417 11.93 8.85 -13.04
C GLY A 417 13.18 7.95 -13.11
N GLU A 418 14.02 7.93 -12.06
CA GLU A 418 15.27 7.16 -12.03
C GLU A 418 15.01 5.66 -12.11
N PHE A 419 14.00 5.17 -11.39
CA PHE A 419 13.62 3.76 -11.41
C PHE A 419 13.06 3.38 -12.78
N ILE A 420 12.21 4.23 -13.34
CA ILE A 420 11.65 4.07 -14.68
C ILE A 420 12.76 4.02 -15.73
N ARG A 421 13.68 4.98 -15.75
CA ARG A 421 14.79 5.04 -16.73
C ARG A 421 15.74 3.84 -16.62
N ARG A 422 15.87 3.26 -15.42
CA ARG A 422 16.68 2.05 -15.20
C ARG A 422 16.06 0.82 -15.85
N TRP A 423 14.75 0.63 -15.69
CA TRP A 423 14.06 -0.60 -16.10
C TRP A 423 13.32 -0.49 -17.43
N VAL A 424 13.10 0.73 -17.92
CA VAL A 424 12.49 1.04 -19.21
C VAL A 424 13.47 1.95 -19.99
N PRO A 425 14.60 1.40 -20.46
CA PRO A 425 15.68 2.19 -21.04
C PRO A 425 15.27 2.96 -22.30
N GLU A 426 14.23 2.52 -23.01
CA GLU A 426 13.65 3.26 -24.14
C GLU A 426 13.03 4.62 -23.74
N LEU A 427 12.80 4.86 -22.44
CA LEU A 427 12.34 6.14 -21.90
C LEU A 427 13.49 7.01 -21.35
N ARG A 428 14.76 6.59 -21.50
CA ARG A 428 15.91 7.32 -20.95
C ARG A 428 16.02 8.75 -21.47
N ASP A 429 15.63 8.98 -22.72
CA ASP A 429 15.70 10.29 -23.38
C ASP A 429 14.39 11.10 -23.26
N ALA A 430 13.34 10.53 -22.64
CA ALA A 430 12.12 11.27 -22.38
C ALA A 430 12.39 12.41 -21.37
N PRO A 431 11.92 13.66 -21.61
CA PRO A 431 12.12 14.74 -20.66
C PRO A 431 11.50 14.40 -19.29
N SER A 432 12.13 14.85 -18.21
CA SER A 432 11.71 14.50 -16.84
C SER A 432 10.27 14.89 -16.52
N ASP A 433 9.75 15.98 -17.09
CA ASP A 433 8.36 16.40 -16.90
C ASP A 433 7.34 15.40 -17.49
N PHE A 434 7.76 14.58 -18.45
CA PHE A 434 6.92 13.60 -19.14
C PHE A 434 7.27 12.14 -18.81
N ILE A 435 8.27 11.86 -17.97
CA ILE A 435 8.74 10.48 -17.72
C ILE A 435 7.65 9.56 -17.13
N HIS A 436 6.66 10.13 -16.44
CA HIS A 436 5.53 9.38 -15.86
C HIS A 436 4.32 9.29 -16.77
N SER A 437 4.26 10.10 -17.82
CA SER A 437 3.20 10.16 -18.83
C SER A 437 3.79 10.48 -20.22
N PRO A 438 4.67 9.63 -20.76
CA PRO A 438 5.44 9.94 -21.96
C PRO A 438 4.56 10.19 -23.18
N TRP A 439 3.34 9.63 -23.22
CA TRP A 439 2.35 9.86 -24.28
C TRP A 439 1.83 11.31 -24.35
N GLU A 440 2.01 12.12 -23.31
CA GLU A 440 1.65 13.55 -23.32
C GLU A 440 2.74 14.41 -23.96
N TRP A 441 3.95 13.86 -24.17
CA TRP A 441 5.03 14.57 -24.82
C TRP A 441 4.83 14.60 -26.34
N SER A 442 4.98 15.77 -26.96
CA SER A 442 4.90 15.92 -28.42
C SER A 442 5.96 15.11 -29.18
N GLY A 443 7.07 14.78 -28.51
CA GLY A 443 8.12 13.89 -29.04
C GLY A 443 7.88 12.39 -28.81
N SER A 444 6.72 11.99 -28.27
CA SER A 444 6.44 10.59 -27.90
C SER A 444 6.56 9.60 -29.05
N SER A 445 6.25 10.01 -30.28
CA SER A 445 6.42 9.17 -31.48
C SER A 445 7.86 8.78 -31.80
N ARG A 446 8.84 9.48 -31.20
CA ARG A 446 10.27 9.16 -31.29
C ARG A 446 10.71 8.08 -30.30
N LEU A 447 9.90 7.83 -29.27
CA LEU A 447 10.18 6.81 -28.26
C LEU A 447 9.71 5.45 -28.78
N ASN A 448 10.57 4.43 -28.69
CA ASN A 448 10.17 3.05 -28.94
C ASN A 448 9.45 2.46 -27.71
N TYR A 449 8.39 3.13 -27.26
CA TYR A 449 7.62 2.78 -26.08
C TYR A 449 6.12 2.82 -26.39
N PRO A 450 5.34 1.79 -26.04
CA PRO A 450 3.93 1.72 -26.45
C PRO A 450 3.07 2.80 -25.79
N ALA A 451 2.03 3.22 -26.50
CA ALA A 451 0.99 4.06 -25.91
C ALA A 451 0.24 3.30 -24.78
N PRO A 452 -0.38 4.03 -23.83
CA PRO A 452 -1.21 3.45 -22.79
C PRO A 452 -2.26 2.51 -23.36
N ILE A 453 -2.29 1.27 -22.85
CA ILE A 453 -3.24 0.25 -23.29
C ILE A 453 -4.70 0.58 -22.91
N VAL A 454 -4.89 1.47 -21.93
CA VAL A 454 -6.20 1.93 -21.46
C VAL A 454 -6.12 3.39 -21.02
N ASP A 455 -7.27 4.07 -21.04
CA ASP A 455 -7.47 5.34 -20.34
C ASP A 455 -7.59 5.09 -18.82
N GLU A 456 -6.62 5.58 -18.04
CA GLU A 456 -6.54 5.34 -16.60
C GLU A 456 -7.82 5.74 -15.86
N GLY A 457 -8.34 6.93 -16.15
CA GLY A 457 -9.49 7.51 -15.44
C GLY A 457 -10.80 6.83 -15.80
N LYS A 458 -11.00 6.43 -17.06
CA LYS A 458 -12.16 5.64 -17.48
C LYS A 458 -12.12 4.24 -16.89
N ALA A 459 -10.98 3.55 -16.98
CA ALA A 459 -10.83 2.20 -16.47
C ALA A 459 -11.05 2.12 -14.95
N ALA A 460 -10.43 3.02 -14.18
CA ALA A 460 -10.59 3.07 -12.72
C ALA A 460 -12.04 3.35 -12.29
N ARG A 461 -12.76 4.22 -13.01
CA ARG A 461 -14.18 4.50 -12.74
C ARG A 461 -15.07 3.30 -13.07
N ALA A 462 -14.87 2.67 -14.21
CA ALA A 462 -15.60 1.47 -14.62
C ALA A 462 -15.41 0.34 -13.62
N ALA A 463 -14.16 0.09 -13.21
CA ALA A 463 -13.83 -0.90 -12.20
C ALA A 463 -14.50 -0.64 -10.84
N LYS A 464 -14.45 0.62 -10.37
CA LYS A 464 -15.12 1.01 -9.13
C LYS A 464 -16.64 0.77 -9.21
N ALA A 465 -17.27 1.09 -10.34
CA ALA A 465 -18.69 0.88 -10.54
C ALA A 465 -19.05 -0.61 -10.47
N LYS A 466 -18.35 -1.47 -11.23
CA LYS A 466 -18.56 -2.94 -11.20
C LYS A 466 -18.35 -3.54 -9.81
N ILE A 467 -17.29 -3.14 -9.09
CA ILE A 467 -17.04 -3.61 -7.71
C ILE A 467 -18.16 -3.16 -6.77
N MET A 468 -18.62 -1.91 -6.86
CA MET A 468 -19.70 -1.42 -5.98
C MET A 468 -21.04 -2.09 -6.31
N ALA A 469 -21.31 -2.43 -7.57
CA ALA A 469 -22.48 -3.19 -7.96
C ALA A 469 -22.47 -4.59 -7.33
N ALA A 470 -21.34 -5.31 -7.37
CA ALA A 470 -21.20 -6.60 -6.68
C ALA A 470 -21.44 -6.47 -5.16
N ARG A 471 -20.93 -5.39 -4.54
CA ARG A 471 -21.16 -5.12 -3.10
C ARG A 471 -22.60 -4.73 -2.75
N ALA A 472 -23.43 -4.41 -3.74
CA ALA A 472 -24.84 -4.09 -3.56
C ALA A 472 -25.75 -5.33 -3.69
N GLN A 473 -25.21 -6.48 -4.09
CA GLN A 473 -25.94 -7.74 -4.15
C GLN A 473 -26.35 -8.21 -2.74
N THR A 474 -27.44 -8.97 -2.65
CA THR A 474 -28.07 -9.38 -1.37
C THR A 474 -27.22 -10.34 -0.54
N ASP A 475 -26.38 -11.13 -1.20
CA ASP A 475 -25.47 -12.12 -0.62
C ASP A 475 -24.14 -11.53 -0.11
N PHE A 476 -23.79 -10.31 -0.52
CA PHE A 476 -22.53 -9.66 -0.14
C PHE A 476 -22.36 -9.50 1.38
N GLU A 477 -23.38 -8.99 2.09
CA GLU A 477 -23.28 -8.71 3.53
C GLU A 477 -23.21 -9.98 4.39
N PRO A 478 -24.01 -11.04 4.13
CA PRO A 478 -23.79 -12.36 4.73
C PRO A 478 -22.35 -12.88 4.53
N GLU A 479 -21.85 -12.86 3.29
CA GLU A 479 -20.51 -13.35 2.97
C GLU A 479 -19.39 -12.51 3.63
N SER A 480 -19.54 -11.18 3.63
CA SER A 480 -18.62 -10.27 4.31
C SER A 480 -18.52 -10.57 5.81
N ARG A 481 -19.65 -10.87 6.47
CA ARG A 481 -19.68 -11.27 7.88
C ARG A 481 -18.99 -12.62 8.11
N ARG A 482 -19.21 -13.62 7.25
CA ARG A 482 -18.54 -14.93 7.30
C ARG A 482 -17.02 -14.76 7.18
N VAL A 483 -16.56 -14.03 6.17
CA VAL A 483 -15.13 -13.76 5.93
C VAL A 483 -14.52 -13.01 7.12
N TYR A 484 -15.21 -12.03 7.70
CA TYR A 484 -14.71 -11.32 8.88
C TYR A 484 -14.63 -12.24 10.12
N ALA A 485 -15.61 -13.09 10.33
CA ALA A 485 -15.63 -14.04 11.43
C ALA A 485 -14.42 -14.99 11.34
N LEU A 486 -14.12 -15.54 10.17
CA LEU A 486 -13.03 -16.50 9.99
C LEU A 486 -11.63 -15.82 9.92
N HIS A 487 -11.53 -14.68 9.22
CA HIS A 487 -10.23 -14.09 8.84
C HIS A 487 -9.91 -12.74 9.48
N GLY A 488 -10.90 -12.05 10.04
CA GLY A 488 -10.75 -10.71 10.58
C GLY A 488 -9.85 -10.65 11.82
N SER A 489 -8.89 -9.72 11.85
CA SER A 489 -8.04 -9.50 13.03
C SER A 489 -8.86 -9.07 14.26
N ARG A 490 -8.65 -9.76 15.40
CA ARG A 490 -9.28 -9.45 16.69
C ARG A 490 -8.64 -8.32 17.47
N LYS A 491 -7.49 -7.81 17.02
CA LYS A 491 -6.71 -6.76 17.71
C LYS A 491 -7.56 -5.54 18.08
N LYS A 492 -8.48 -5.11 17.22
CA LYS A 492 -9.38 -3.98 17.52
C LYS A 492 -10.40 -4.29 18.61
N ALA A 493 -10.90 -5.53 18.67
CA ALA A 493 -11.85 -5.97 19.68
C ALA A 493 -11.16 -6.08 21.05
N VAL A 494 -9.95 -6.67 21.09
CA VAL A 494 -9.12 -6.74 22.30
C VAL A 494 -8.79 -5.35 22.85
N ILE A 495 -8.27 -4.44 22.01
CA ILE A 495 -8.00 -3.05 22.40
C ILE A 495 -9.28 -2.35 22.93
N ARG A 496 -10.45 -2.69 22.39
CA ARG A 496 -11.73 -2.14 22.88
C ARG A 496 -12.08 -2.71 24.26
N ALA A 497 -11.94 -4.02 24.46
CA ALA A 497 -12.22 -4.71 25.72
C ALA A 497 -11.27 -4.26 26.84
N GLU A 498 -9.96 -4.18 26.58
CA GLU A 498 -8.96 -3.67 27.53
C GLU A 498 -9.26 -2.24 27.98
N ARG A 499 -9.74 -1.39 27.07
CA ARG A 499 -10.15 -0.03 27.42
C ARG A 499 -11.35 -0.03 28.37
N VAL A 500 -12.35 -0.87 28.10
CA VAL A 500 -13.51 -1.03 28.99
C VAL A 500 -13.06 -1.52 30.36
N ALA A 501 -12.20 -2.55 30.42
CA ALA A 501 -11.66 -3.09 31.67
C ALA A 501 -10.86 -2.06 32.49
N LYS A 502 -10.12 -1.16 31.82
CA LYS A 502 -9.38 -0.06 32.47
C LYS A 502 -10.28 1.12 32.88
N GLY A 503 -11.61 0.97 32.82
CA GLY A 503 -12.57 2.05 33.09
C GLY A 503 -12.43 3.24 32.14
N LEU A 504 -11.70 3.07 31.03
CA LEU A 504 -11.52 4.15 30.07
C LEU A 504 -12.83 4.33 29.33
N PRO A 505 -13.29 5.58 29.12
CA PRO A 505 -14.55 5.83 28.44
C PRO A 505 -14.56 5.09 27.09
N PRO A 506 -15.70 4.49 26.71
CA PRO A 506 -15.83 3.88 25.39
C PRO A 506 -15.36 4.92 24.39
N LYS A 507 -14.53 4.48 23.42
CA LYS A 507 -14.19 5.37 22.30
C LYS A 507 -15.52 5.91 21.81
N PRO A 508 -15.73 7.24 21.76
CA PRO A 508 -17.02 7.81 21.42
C PRO A 508 -17.48 7.09 20.15
N VAL A 509 -18.69 6.52 20.18
CA VAL A 509 -19.30 5.97 18.96
C VAL A 509 -19.08 7.05 17.93
N LYS A 510 -18.33 6.75 16.87
CA LYS A 510 -18.24 7.67 15.76
C LYS A 510 -19.66 7.71 15.17
N VAL A 511 -20.51 8.56 15.73
CA VAL A 511 -21.52 9.28 14.94
C VAL A 511 -20.72 9.76 13.75
N THR A 512 -21.12 9.33 12.56
CA THR A 512 -20.35 9.35 11.31
C THR A 512 -20.00 10.77 10.86
N ALA A 513 -19.11 11.43 11.60
CA ALA A 513 -18.42 12.66 11.32
C ALA A 513 -17.45 12.96 12.47
N LYS A 514 -16.25 12.34 12.48
CA LYS A 514 -15.14 12.88 13.28
C LYS A 514 -13.78 12.71 12.58
N PRO A 515 -12.91 13.71 12.76
CA PRO A 515 -12.09 14.40 11.76
C PRO A 515 -10.74 13.71 11.52
N PRO A 516 -9.95 14.13 10.51
CA PRO A 516 -8.65 13.54 10.25
C PRO A 516 -7.62 14.01 11.30
N LYS A 517 -6.77 13.08 11.76
CA LYS A 517 -5.52 13.33 12.52
C LYS A 517 -4.39 12.51 11.87
N PRO A 518 -3.12 12.91 12.06
CA PRO A 518 -2.30 13.47 10.99
C PRO A 518 -1.35 12.44 10.36
N MET A 519 -0.90 12.70 9.13
CA MET A 519 0.30 12.07 8.56
C MET A 519 1.25 13.14 8.02
N LEU A 520 2.49 13.05 8.48
CA LEU A 520 3.66 13.76 7.97
C LEU A 520 4.01 13.31 6.53
N VAL A 521 3.99 14.30 5.64
CA VAL A 521 5.00 14.74 4.63
C VAL A 521 6.27 13.89 4.44
N SER A 522 6.72 13.57 3.23
CA SER A 522 7.40 14.40 2.20
C SER A 522 7.39 13.63 0.86
N ALA A 523 7.28 14.19 -0.36
CA ALA A 523 8.12 15.22 -0.95
C ALA A 523 7.42 16.06 -2.07
N ALA A 524 7.99 17.26 -2.25
CA ALA A 524 8.05 18.13 -3.43
C ALA A 524 6.74 18.38 -4.17
N GLN A 525 6.00 19.38 -3.69
CA GLN A 525 4.96 20.04 -4.47
C GLN A 525 5.63 20.99 -5.49
N PRO A 526 5.05 21.19 -6.69
CA PRO A 526 5.60 22.10 -7.68
C PRO A 526 5.73 23.51 -7.09
N ALA A 527 6.85 24.18 -7.42
CA ALA A 527 7.09 25.56 -7.00
C ALA A 527 6.00 26.45 -7.60
N LEU A 528 5.37 27.27 -6.74
CA LEU A 528 4.32 28.23 -7.13
C LEU A 528 4.85 29.34 -8.05
N PHE A 529 6.19 29.49 -8.14
CA PHE A 529 6.87 30.56 -8.84
C PHE A 529 8.04 29.99 -9.63
N GLY A 530 8.19 30.41 -10.89
CA GLY A 530 9.39 30.13 -11.69
C GLY A 530 10.66 30.56 -10.94
N GLY A 531 11.78 29.89 -11.24
CA GLY A 531 13.04 29.94 -10.49
C GLY A 531 13.51 31.34 -10.04
N ALA A 532 14.17 31.37 -8.88
CA ALA A 532 14.62 32.60 -8.22
C ALA A 532 15.71 33.33 -9.02
N GLN A 533 15.49 34.63 -9.24
CA GLN A 533 16.55 35.63 -9.32
C GLN A 533 16.26 36.72 -8.28
N THR A 534 17.30 37.15 -7.58
CA THR A 534 17.29 38.22 -6.58
C THR A 534 17.47 39.56 -7.28
N GLY A 535 16.40 40.38 -7.33
CA GLY A 535 16.43 41.75 -7.84
C GLY A 535 15.15 42.20 -8.56
N GLY A 536 14.15 42.68 -7.80
CA GLY A 536 13.16 43.68 -8.21
C GLY A 536 12.38 43.54 -9.53
N LYS A 537 11.99 42.33 -9.95
CA LYS A 537 11.03 42.13 -11.05
C LYS A 537 9.73 41.51 -10.53
N PRO A 538 8.55 41.96 -11.00
CA PRO A 538 7.26 41.40 -10.58
C PRO A 538 7.22 39.89 -10.77
N ILE A 539 6.77 39.17 -9.75
CA ILE A 539 6.59 37.72 -9.83
C ILE A 539 5.45 37.41 -10.81
N GLN A 540 5.77 36.70 -11.88
CA GLN A 540 4.78 36.30 -12.89
C GLN A 540 3.91 35.14 -12.40
N ILE A 541 2.60 35.36 -12.31
CA ILE A 541 1.62 34.33 -11.98
C ILE A 541 1.04 33.75 -13.27
N ALA A 542 1.31 32.46 -13.51
CA ALA A 542 0.88 31.78 -14.71
C ALA A 542 -0.66 31.69 -14.81
N GLY A 543 -1.19 32.01 -15.99
CA GLY A 543 -2.61 31.84 -16.34
C GLY A 543 -3.56 32.87 -15.73
N LEU A 544 -3.07 33.90 -15.04
CA LEU A 544 -3.90 35.01 -14.55
C LEU A 544 -4.46 35.83 -15.72
N PRO A 545 -5.69 36.35 -15.72
CA PRO A 545 -6.17 37.28 -16.75
C PRO A 545 -5.40 38.61 -16.73
N ASP A 546 -5.36 39.34 -17.85
CA ASP A 546 -4.62 40.62 -17.96
C ASP A 546 -5.12 41.66 -16.96
N SER A 547 -6.43 41.75 -16.81
CA SER A 547 -7.10 42.63 -15.85
C SER A 547 -6.56 42.48 -14.41
N TRP A 548 -6.26 41.25 -14.00
CA TRP A 548 -5.73 40.93 -12.68
C TRP A 548 -4.22 41.07 -12.63
N ARG A 549 -3.50 40.76 -13.72
CA ARG A 549 -2.06 41.03 -13.82
C ARG A 549 -1.78 42.51 -13.62
N GLU A 550 -2.53 43.37 -14.30
CA GLU A 550 -2.38 44.83 -14.23
C GLU A 550 -2.75 45.34 -12.84
N ALA A 551 -3.92 44.97 -12.32
CA ALA A 551 -4.41 45.44 -11.03
C ALA A 551 -3.53 45.03 -9.84
N LEU A 552 -2.81 43.90 -9.94
CA LEU A 552 -1.99 43.35 -8.85
C LEU A 552 -0.48 43.42 -9.13
N ALA A 553 -0.05 44.08 -10.21
CA ALA A 553 1.36 44.15 -10.60
C ALA A 553 2.26 44.70 -9.46
N ALA A 554 1.79 45.75 -8.78
CA ALA A 554 2.51 46.35 -7.66
C ALA A 554 2.65 45.39 -6.47
N GLU A 555 1.62 44.58 -6.21
CA GLU A 555 1.62 43.59 -5.13
C GLU A 555 2.59 42.45 -5.44
N PHE A 556 2.63 41.98 -6.69
CA PHE A 556 3.56 40.93 -7.12
C PHE A 556 5.03 41.37 -7.16
N ALA A 557 5.29 42.67 -7.15
CA ALA A 557 6.63 43.26 -7.01
C ALA A 557 6.97 43.62 -5.55
N ALA A 558 5.99 43.58 -4.64
CA ALA A 558 6.16 44.08 -3.28
C ALA A 558 7.00 43.11 -2.41
N PRO A 559 7.85 43.63 -1.50
CA PRO A 559 8.72 42.79 -0.66
C PRO A 559 7.99 41.71 0.14
N TYR A 560 6.77 41.98 0.62
CA TYR A 560 5.99 41.00 1.38
C TYR A 560 5.60 39.80 0.51
N PHE A 561 5.36 39.99 -0.79
CA PHE A 561 4.93 38.93 -1.68
C PHE A 561 6.11 38.02 -2.07
N HIS A 562 7.31 38.59 -2.19
CA HIS A 562 8.54 37.81 -2.28
C HIS A 562 8.78 36.96 -1.01
N ALA A 563 8.59 37.55 0.18
CA ALA A 563 8.71 36.82 1.44
C ALA A 563 7.65 35.71 1.58
N LEU A 564 6.40 35.99 1.18
CA LEU A 564 5.33 34.99 1.09
C LEU A 564 5.72 33.86 0.14
N LYS A 565 6.29 34.18 -1.03
CA LYS A 565 6.77 33.18 -1.98
C LYS A 565 7.78 32.24 -1.33
N ASP A 566 8.79 32.78 -0.66
CA ASP A 566 9.87 31.99 -0.07
C ASP A 566 9.36 31.15 1.11
N PHE A 567 8.42 31.70 1.89
CA PHE A 567 7.66 30.96 2.89
C PHE A 567 6.92 29.77 2.26
N LEU A 568 6.16 30.00 1.18
CA LEU A 568 5.39 28.94 0.54
C LEU A 568 6.28 27.87 -0.10
N VAL A 569 7.42 28.24 -0.69
CA VAL A 569 8.39 27.28 -1.22
C VAL A 569 8.88 26.35 -0.10
N ARG A 570 9.26 26.91 1.06
CA ARG A 570 9.69 26.12 2.23
C ARG A 570 8.55 25.26 2.78
N GLU A 571 7.38 25.85 3.01
CA GLU A 571 6.21 25.13 3.51
C GLU A 571 5.82 23.97 2.60
N ARG A 572 5.91 24.14 1.27
CA ARG A 572 5.57 23.09 0.30
C ARG A 572 6.65 22.01 0.20
N ALA A 573 7.89 22.31 0.55
CA ALA A 573 8.96 21.32 0.68
C ALA A 573 8.78 20.46 1.94
N GLU A 574 8.32 21.08 3.02
CA GLU A 574 8.23 20.46 4.35
C GLU A 574 6.84 19.88 4.66
N HIS A 575 5.76 20.40 4.08
CA HIS A 575 4.37 20.11 4.43
C HIS A 575 3.44 19.97 3.20
N PRO A 576 2.39 19.11 3.24
CA PRO A 576 1.35 19.11 2.23
C PRO A 576 0.50 20.37 2.39
N ILE A 577 0.62 21.29 1.43
CA ILE A 577 -0.15 22.52 1.37
C ILE A 577 -1.27 22.38 0.33
N TYR A 578 -2.45 22.87 0.71
CA TYR A 578 -3.65 22.97 -0.13
C TYR A 578 -4.01 24.44 -0.42
N PRO A 579 -4.65 24.75 -1.56
CA PRO A 579 -4.83 23.85 -2.70
C PRO A 579 -3.46 23.53 -3.36
N PRO A 580 -3.41 22.56 -4.30
CA PRO A 580 -2.23 22.34 -5.13
C PRO A 580 -1.75 23.64 -5.78
N ALA A 581 -0.43 23.77 -6.04
CA ALA A 581 0.14 25.02 -6.53
C ALA A 581 -0.52 25.57 -7.81
N PRO A 582 -0.87 24.73 -8.82
CA PRO A 582 -1.59 25.21 -9.98
C PRO A 582 -2.90 25.89 -9.63
N ASP A 583 -3.59 25.48 -8.57
CA ASP A 583 -4.95 25.91 -8.23
C ASP A 583 -5.01 27.14 -7.32
N VAL A 584 -3.88 27.64 -6.80
CA VAL A 584 -3.86 28.71 -5.79
C VAL A 584 -4.60 29.98 -6.23
N PHE A 585 -4.52 30.32 -7.52
CA PHE A 585 -5.14 31.51 -8.10
C PHE A 585 -6.40 31.21 -8.93
N SER A 586 -7.03 30.04 -8.76
CA SER A 586 -8.19 29.64 -9.57
C SER A 586 -9.36 30.63 -9.49
N ALA A 587 -9.63 31.24 -8.32
CA ALA A 587 -10.67 32.26 -8.18
C ALA A 587 -10.49 33.44 -9.14
N LEU A 588 -9.26 33.96 -9.25
CA LEU A 588 -8.93 35.07 -10.14
C LEU A 588 -8.90 34.65 -11.61
N ARG A 589 -8.52 33.40 -11.90
CA ARG A 589 -8.50 32.88 -13.27
C ARG A 589 -9.87 32.63 -13.86
N LEU A 590 -10.79 32.13 -13.04
CA LEU A 590 -12.15 31.83 -13.46
C LEU A 590 -13.05 33.07 -13.47
N THR A 591 -12.63 34.16 -12.81
CA THR A 591 -13.41 35.39 -12.68
C THR A 591 -12.52 36.59 -13.02
N PRO A 592 -12.36 36.97 -14.30
CA PRO A 592 -11.68 38.21 -14.69
C PRO A 592 -12.23 39.43 -13.94
N LEU A 593 -11.42 40.47 -13.75
CA LEU A 593 -11.74 41.58 -12.84
C LEU A 593 -12.97 42.35 -13.33
N GLU A 594 -13.06 42.57 -14.63
CA GLU A 594 -14.15 43.20 -15.38
C GLU A 594 -15.48 42.43 -15.30
N ASP A 595 -15.42 41.13 -15.04
CA ASP A 595 -16.60 40.25 -15.00
C ASP A 595 -17.13 40.03 -13.58
N VAL A 596 -16.42 40.48 -12.54
CA VAL A 596 -16.85 40.32 -11.14
C VAL A 596 -18.20 41.01 -10.89
N LYS A 597 -19.24 40.25 -10.55
CA LYS A 597 -20.55 40.78 -10.12
C LYS A 597 -20.75 40.63 -8.62
N VAL A 598 -20.17 39.57 -8.04
CA VAL A 598 -20.31 39.22 -6.63
C VAL A 598 -18.95 38.81 -6.09
N LEU A 599 -18.61 39.22 -4.88
CA LEU A 599 -17.45 38.69 -4.15
C LEU A 599 -17.93 37.97 -2.89
N ILE A 600 -17.64 36.68 -2.78
CA ILE A 600 -17.90 35.88 -1.58
C ILE A 600 -16.56 35.57 -0.90
N LEU A 601 -16.39 36.04 0.33
CA LEU A 601 -15.12 35.92 1.04
C LEU A 601 -15.12 34.77 2.04
N GLY A 602 -14.29 33.77 1.77
CA GLY A 602 -13.89 32.70 2.69
C GLY A 602 -12.68 33.08 3.53
N GLN A 603 -12.42 32.29 4.56
CA GLN A 603 -11.29 32.50 5.48
C GLN A 603 -9.99 31.90 4.90
N ASP A 604 -9.95 30.59 4.79
CA ASP A 604 -8.86 29.79 4.22
C ASP A 604 -9.42 28.59 3.44
N PRO A 605 -8.63 27.92 2.58
CA PRO A 605 -9.11 26.81 1.79
C PRO A 605 -9.47 25.60 2.67
N TYR A 606 -10.28 24.69 2.16
CA TYR A 606 -10.52 23.43 2.86
C TYR A 606 -9.21 22.64 3.07
N HIS A 607 -8.85 22.43 4.34
CA HIS A 607 -7.58 21.82 4.74
C HIS A 607 -7.53 20.27 4.64
N GLY A 608 -8.58 19.63 4.12
CA GLY A 608 -8.62 18.18 3.89
C GLY A 608 -8.10 17.79 2.52
N HIS A 609 -7.56 16.58 2.43
CA HIS A 609 -6.94 16.08 1.21
C HIS A 609 -7.91 16.06 0.01
N GLY A 610 -7.53 16.76 -1.06
CA GLY A 610 -8.29 16.85 -2.30
C GLY A 610 -9.56 17.70 -2.20
N GLN A 611 -9.74 18.48 -1.14
CA GLN A 611 -10.92 19.33 -0.97
C GLN A 611 -10.74 20.71 -1.61
N ALA A 612 -9.62 21.39 -1.37
CA ALA A 612 -9.43 22.74 -1.90
C ALA A 612 -9.02 22.72 -3.38
N GLN A 613 -9.71 23.54 -4.18
CA GLN A 613 -9.45 23.76 -5.61
C GLN A 613 -9.22 25.24 -5.97
N GLY A 614 -8.90 26.07 -4.97
CA GLY A 614 -8.65 27.50 -5.16
C GLY A 614 -9.87 28.42 -5.20
N LEU A 615 -11.07 27.88 -4.96
CA LEU A 615 -12.31 28.64 -4.78
C LEU A 615 -12.79 28.51 -3.33
N SER A 616 -13.24 29.61 -2.71
CA SER A 616 -13.85 29.57 -1.38
C SER A 616 -15.15 28.76 -1.41
N PHE A 617 -15.40 28.03 -0.32
CA PHE A 617 -16.58 27.16 -0.17
C PHE A 617 -16.81 26.10 -1.25
N SER A 618 -15.86 25.86 -2.17
CA SER A 618 -15.97 24.88 -3.26
C SER A 618 -15.09 23.65 -3.03
N VAL A 619 -15.54 22.49 -3.50
CA VAL A 619 -14.74 21.26 -3.59
C VAL A 619 -14.92 20.57 -4.94
N PRO A 620 -13.91 19.85 -5.46
CA PRO A 620 -14.03 19.16 -6.76
C PRO A 620 -15.20 18.16 -6.84
N PRO A 621 -15.69 17.87 -8.05
CA PRO A 621 -16.72 16.85 -8.25
C PRO A 621 -16.31 15.51 -7.65
N GLY A 622 -17.25 14.86 -6.96
CA GLY A 622 -17.01 13.58 -6.28
C GLY A 622 -16.34 13.69 -4.91
N VAL A 623 -15.95 14.89 -4.47
CA VAL A 623 -15.58 15.16 -3.07
C VAL A 623 -16.85 15.38 -2.26
N ARG A 624 -16.88 14.81 -1.05
CA ARG A 624 -18.03 15.00 -0.13
C ARG A 624 -18.21 16.50 0.14
N VAL A 625 -19.39 17.02 -0.18
CA VAL A 625 -19.83 18.39 0.11
C VAL A 625 -19.55 18.71 1.59
N PRO A 626 -18.68 19.70 1.90
CA PRO A 626 -18.34 20.03 3.28
C PRO A 626 -19.53 20.62 4.05
N PRO A 627 -19.54 20.56 5.39
CA PRO A 627 -20.67 21.04 6.19
C PRO A 627 -21.04 22.50 5.93
N SER A 628 -20.05 23.38 5.72
CA SER A 628 -20.32 24.78 5.40
C SER A 628 -21.04 24.95 4.06
N LEU A 629 -20.67 24.15 3.05
CA LEU A 629 -21.34 24.16 1.75
C LEU A 629 -22.73 23.53 1.80
N GLN A 630 -22.93 22.51 2.64
CA GLN A 630 -24.27 21.95 2.89
C GLN A 630 -25.21 23.01 3.49
N ASN A 631 -24.71 23.82 4.42
CA ASN A 631 -25.50 24.91 5.00
C ASN A 631 -25.77 26.02 3.97
N ILE A 632 -24.80 26.34 3.11
CA ILE A 632 -24.98 27.25 1.97
C ILE A 632 -26.10 26.73 1.05
N TYR A 633 -26.10 25.45 0.68
CA TYR A 633 -27.17 24.87 -0.16
C TYR A 633 -28.52 24.83 0.53
N LYS A 634 -28.55 24.58 1.84
CA LYS A 634 -29.80 24.65 2.60
C LYS A 634 -30.37 26.08 2.58
N GLU A 635 -29.54 27.09 2.84
CA GLU A 635 -29.99 28.47 2.75
C GLU A 635 -30.38 28.86 1.31
N LEU A 636 -29.67 28.37 0.30
CA LEU A 636 -30.02 28.59 -1.11
C LEU A 636 -31.41 28.03 -1.44
N HIS A 637 -31.74 26.86 -0.89
CA HIS A 637 -33.06 26.25 -0.99
C HIS A 637 -34.12 27.07 -0.27
N ASP A 638 -33.88 27.45 0.97
CA ASP A 638 -34.82 28.22 1.78
C ASP A 638 -35.06 29.65 1.24
N ASP A 639 -34.07 30.22 0.54
CA ASP A 639 -34.10 31.56 -0.04
C ASP A 639 -34.76 31.61 -1.43
N LEU A 640 -34.37 30.71 -2.34
CA LEU A 640 -34.78 30.73 -3.76
C LEU A 640 -35.55 29.49 -4.24
N GLY A 641 -35.82 28.51 -3.36
CA GLY A 641 -36.46 27.25 -3.72
C GLY A 641 -35.59 26.29 -4.54
N ILE A 642 -34.31 26.61 -4.75
CA ILE A 642 -33.38 25.82 -5.56
C ILE A 642 -32.97 24.56 -4.78
N GLN A 643 -33.13 23.40 -5.40
CA GLN A 643 -32.84 22.13 -4.73
C GLN A 643 -31.33 21.96 -4.46
N PRO A 644 -30.92 21.51 -3.26
CA PRO A 644 -29.51 21.26 -2.95
C PRO A 644 -28.85 20.28 -3.93
N HIS A 645 -27.80 20.72 -4.61
CA HIS A 645 -27.06 19.87 -5.54
C HIS A 645 -26.13 18.89 -4.80
N ARG A 646 -25.88 17.69 -5.36
CA ARG A 646 -24.93 16.71 -4.78
C ARG A 646 -23.47 17.00 -5.11
N ASN A 647 -23.22 17.97 -5.99
CA ASN A 647 -21.90 18.44 -6.41
C ASN A 647 -21.42 19.53 -5.43
N GLY A 648 -20.13 19.56 -5.12
CA GLY A 648 -19.53 20.61 -4.31
C GLY A 648 -18.79 21.67 -5.12
N ASP A 649 -18.73 21.52 -6.45
CA ASP A 649 -17.96 22.38 -7.33
C ASP A 649 -18.77 23.62 -7.75
N LEU A 650 -18.29 24.79 -7.31
CA LEU A 650 -18.89 26.09 -7.58
C LEU A 650 -18.26 26.82 -8.77
N THR A 651 -17.49 26.12 -9.62
CA THR A 651 -16.94 26.70 -10.86
C THR A 651 -18.03 27.36 -11.72
N ALA A 652 -19.24 26.80 -11.77
CA ALA A 652 -20.38 27.37 -12.50
C ALA A 652 -20.81 28.75 -11.98
N TRP A 653 -20.59 29.06 -10.69
CA TRP A 653 -20.82 30.41 -10.15
C TRP A 653 -19.66 31.33 -10.51
N ALA A 654 -18.42 30.83 -10.44
CA ALA A 654 -17.22 31.62 -10.74
C ALA A 654 -17.25 32.19 -12.17
N VAL A 655 -17.58 31.35 -13.17
CA VAL A 655 -17.67 31.78 -14.58
C VAL A 655 -18.81 32.76 -14.88
N GLN A 656 -19.74 32.97 -13.93
CA GLN A 656 -20.82 33.97 -14.02
C GLN A 656 -20.47 35.30 -13.35
N GLY A 657 -19.24 35.46 -12.85
CA GLY A 657 -18.81 36.67 -12.15
C GLY A 657 -18.85 36.57 -10.62
N VAL A 658 -19.02 35.37 -10.04
CA VAL A 658 -18.96 35.19 -8.57
C VAL A 658 -17.52 34.90 -8.14
N LEU A 659 -16.81 35.92 -7.69
CA LEU A 659 -15.45 35.78 -7.19
C LEU A 659 -15.44 35.11 -5.81
N LEU A 660 -15.17 33.80 -5.80
CA LEU A 660 -15.07 32.94 -4.62
C LEU A 660 -13.67 33.02 -4.00
N LEU A 661 -13.35 34.12 -3.33
CA LEU A 661 -12.02 34.41 -2.79
C LEU A 661 -11.86 33.90 -1.35
N ASN A 662 -10.68 33.39 -0.98
CA ASN A 662 -10.29 33.21 0.42
C ASN A 662 -9.36 34.35 0.84
N ALA A 663 -9.38 34.75 2.11
CA ALA A 663 -8.46 35.78 2.61
C ALA A 663 -7.01 35.28 2.76
N VAL A 664 -6.85 33.98 3.03
CA VAL A 664 -5.59 33.25 2.96
C VAL A 664 -5.73 32.23 1.84
N LEU A 665 -4.83 32.23 0.84
CA LEU A 665 -5.02 31.38 -0.35
C LEU A 665 -4.45 29.96 -0.23
N THR A 666 -3.69 29.68 0.82
CA THR A 666 -3.15 28.34 1.09
C THR A 666 -3.28 27.93 2.55
N VAL A 667 -3.28 26.63 2.81
CA VAL A 667 -3.38 26.04 4.15
C VAL A 667 -2.62 24.73 4.22
N ARG A 668 -2.06 24.43 5.38
CA ARG A 668 -1.38 23.18 5.66
C ARG A 668 -2.40 22.08 5.94
N ALA A 669 -2.15 20.88 5.43
CA ALA A 669 -3.05 19.75 5.58
C ALA A 669 -3.41 19.49 7.05
N GLY A 670 -4.71 19.52 7.34
CA GLY A 670 -5.26 19.28 8.68
C GLY A 670 -5.04 20.40 9.70
N GLN A 671 -4.52 21.57 9.30
CA GLN A 671 -4.27 22.72 10.18
C GLN A 671 -4.94 23.98 9.63
N PRO A 672 -6.23 24.24 9.94
CA PRO A 672 -6.90 25.46 9.50
C PRO A 672 -6.15 26.71 9.96
N ASN A 673 -6.10 27.75 9.12
CA ASN A 673 -5.39 29.01 9.33
C ASN A 673 -3.87 28.91 9.52
N SER A 674 -3.24 27.79 9.15
CA SER A 674 -1.78 27.63 9.35
C SER A 674 -0.93 28.67 8.63
N HIS A 675 -1.43 29.29 7.56
CA HIS A 675 -0.73 30.31 6.78
C HIS A 675 -1.29 31.72 6.99
N ALA A 676 -2.10 31.92 8.04
CA ALA A 676 -2.51 33.25 8.44
C ALA A 676 -1.28 34.09 8.87
N ASN A 677 -1.31 35.38 8.54
CA ASN A 677 -0.27 36.37 8.79
C ASN A 677 1.08 36.06 8.09
N GLN A 678 1.07 35.24 7.03
CA GLN A 678 2.28 34.90 6.27
C GLN A 678 2.43 35.73 4.98
N GLY A 679 1.53 36.70 4.75
CA GLY A 679 1.60 37.64 3.63
C GLY A 679 0.51 37.47 2.57
N TRP A 680 -0.47 36.58 2.76
CA TRP A 680 -1.63 36.47 1.86
C TRP A 680 -2.61 37.63 2.02
N GLU A 681 -2.75 38.16 3.22
CA GLU A 681 -3.76 39.15 3.56
C GLU A 681 -3.57 40.49 2.83
N PRO A 682 -2.35 41.04 2.67
CA PRO A 682 -2.16 42.25 1.88
C PRO A 682 -2.56 42.06 0.41
N LEU A 683 -2.28 40.89 -0.18
CA LEU A 683 -2.64 40.57 -1.57
C LEU A 683 -4.16 40.47 -1.72
N THR A 684 -4.84 39.73 -0.84
CA THR A 684 -6.30 39.58 -0.94
C THR A 684 -7.02 40.88 -0.59
N ASP A 685 -6.43 41.74 0.24
CA ASP A 685 -6.90 43.11 0.45
C ASP A 685 -6.75 43.98 -0.80
N ALA A 686 -5.68 43.80 -1.57
CA ALA A 686 -5.50 44.48 -2.85
C ALA A 686 -6.51 43.99 -3.89
N VAL A 687 -6.83 42.69 -3.92
CA VAL A 687 -7.92 42.14 -4.73
C VAL A 687 -9.25 42.81 -4.36
N ILE A 688 -9.59 42.92 -3.08
CA ILE A 688 -10.83 43.58 -2.64
C ILE A 688 -10.84 45.06 -3.04
N ARG A 689 -9.70 45.77 -2.90
CA ARG A 689 -9.57 47.18 -3.34
C ARG A 689 -9.74 47.34 -4.85
N ALA A 690 -9.17 46.44 -5.65
CA ALA A 690 -9.33 46.44 -7.09
C ALA A 690 -10.80 46.24 -7.50
N VAL A 691 -11.51 45.34 -6.83
CA VAL A 691 -12.95 45.14 -7.04
C VAL A 691 -13.76 46.36 -6.59
N ASN A 692 -13.41 46.98 -5.46
CA ASN A 692 -14.05 48.20 -4.95
C ASN A 692 -13.81 49.44 -5.84
N ALA A 693 -12.70 49.47 -6.59
CA ALA A 693 -12.42 50.56 -7.52
C ALA A 693 -13.27 50.48 -8.79
N ARG A 694 -14.02 49.39 -9.00
CA ARG A 694 -14.81 49.21 -10.21
C ARG A 694 -16.01 50.17 -10.23
N PRO A 695 -16.29 50.82 -11.37
CA PRO A 695 -17.44 51.72 -11.48
C PRO A 695 -18.77 50.96 -11.51
N GLN A 696 -18.78 49.69 -11.96
CA GLN A 696 -19.98 48.85 -11.93
C GLN A 696 -20.24 48.33 -10.52
N ARG A 697 -21.54 48.18 -10.19
CA ARG A 697 -21.97 47.61 -8.91
C ARG A 697 -21.42 46.19 -8.76
N VAL A 698 -20.97 45.91 -7.54
CA VAL A 698 -20.53 44.58 -7.09
C VAL A 698 -21.18 44.34 -5.73
N VAL A 699 -21.69 43.13 -5.52
CA VAL A 699 -22.26 42.73 -4.23
C VAL A 699 -21.21 41.95 -3.42
N PHE A 700 -20.85 42.45 -2.25
CA PHE A 700 -19.88 41.82 -1.36
C PHE A 700 -20.61 41.03 -0.27
N VAL A 701 -20.41 39.72 -0.28
CA VAL A 701 -21.03 38.79 0.67
C VAL A 701 -20.00 38.37 1.71
N LEU A 702 -20.17 38.88 2.94
CA LEU A 702 -19.20 38.77 4.02
C LEU A 702 -19.75 37.90 5.16
N TRP A 703 -19.49 36.60 5.07
CA TRP A 703 -19.94 35.63 6.06
C TRP A 703 -18.94 35.44 7.20
N GLY A 704 -19.39 35.72 8.43
CA GLY A 704 -18.58 35.53 9.64
C GLY A 704 -17.71 36.72 10.00
N ALA A 705 -17.20 36.71 11.23
CA ALA A 705 -16.48 37.85 11.81
C ALA A 705 -15.21 38.22 11.03
N TYR A 706 -14.51 37.23 10.46
CA TYR A 706 -13.32 37.47 9.67
C TYR A 706 -13.64 38.27 8.39
N ALA A 707 -14.60 37.81 7.60
CA ALA A 707 -14.98 38.48 6.36
C ALA A 707 -15.54 39.88 6.62
N ARG A 708 -16.37 40.05 7.66
CA ARG A 708 -16.93 41.36 8.03
C ARG A 708 -15.87 42.40 8.37
N LYS A 709 -14.70 42.02 8.91
CA LYS A 709 -13.60 42.96 9.17
C LYS A 709 -13.04 43.59 7.89
N LYS A 710 -13.23 42.96 6.73
CA LYS A 710 -12.79 43.48 5.43
C LYS A 710 -13.77 44.50 4.83
N ALA A 711 -14.95 44.71 5.45
CA ALA A 711 -15.92 45.72 5.01
C ALA A 711 -15.33 47.13 4.92
N LYS A 712 -14.36 47.47 5.78
CA LYS A 712 -13.65 48.76 5.74
C LYS A 712 -12.85 49.03 4.45
N LEU A 713 -12.62 48.00 3.63
CA LEU A 713 -11.93 48.12 2.33
C LEU A 713 -12.92 48.41 1.19
N ILE A 714 -14.22 48.35 1.47
CA ILE A 714 -15.30 48.54 0.50
C ILE A 714 -15.90 49.93 0.79
N THR A 715 -15.46 50.92 0.04
CA THR A 715 -15.81 52.34 0.22
C THR A 715 -16.64 52.91 -0.93
N GLY A 716 -16.73 52.19 -2.05
CA GLY A 716 -17.49 52.61 -3.22
C GLY A 716 -19.00 52.63 -2.92
N PRO A 717 -19.67 53.79 -3.04
CA PRO A 717 -21.09 53.94 -2.69
C PRO A 717 -22.03 53.14 -3.62
N GLN A 718 -21.55 52.75 -4.79
CA GLN A 718 -22.29 51.92 -5.75
C GLN A 718 -22.42 50.45 -5.32
N HIS A 719 -21.57 49.98 -4.41
CA HIS A 719 -21.51 48.58 -4.00
C HIS A 719 -22.50 48.27 -2.87
N VAL A 720 -22.94 47.01 -2.81
CA VAL A 720 -23.81 46.51 -1.74
C VAL A 720 -23.04 45.52 -0.88
N ILE A 721 -23.10 45.68 0.44
CA ILE A 721 -22.44 44.78 1.40
C ILE A 721 -23.51 43.98 2.15
N LEU A 722 -23.49 42.65 1.98
CA LEU A 722 -24.34 41.71 2.69
C LEU A 722 -23.53 40.98 3.75
N GLN A 723 -23.89 41.16 5.03
CA GLN A 723 -23.16 40.58 6.15
C GLN A 723 -24.03 39.59 6.91
N SER A 724 -23.46 38.46 7.31
CA SER A 724 -24.13 37.52 8.21
C SER A 724 -23.14 36.67 9.02
N ALA A 725 -23.64 35.70 9.78
CA ALA A 725 -22.79 34.71 10.45
C ALA A 725 -22.09 33.79 9.45
N HIS A 726 -21.09 33.02 9.90
CA HIS A 726 -20.42 32.07 9.01
C HIS A 726 -21.33 30.84 8.78
N PRO A 727 -21.36 30.23 7.57
CA PRO A 727 -22.15 29.03 7.32
C PRO A 727 -21.58 27.76 8.00
N SER A 728 -20.67 27.87 8.98
CA SER A 728 -20.07 26.68 9.62
C SER A 728 -21.07 26.03 10.58
N PRO A 729 -20.89 24.76 10.94
CA PRO A 729 -21.73 24.10 11.94
C PRO A 729 -21.80 24.82 13.30
N TYR A 730 -20.79 25.63 13.64
CA TYR A 730 -20.72 26.36 14.91
C TYR A 730 -21.56 27.64 14.93
N SER A 731 -22.02 28.14 13.78
CA SER A 731 -22.80 29.38 13.68
C SER A 731 -23.97 29.29 12.70
N ALA A 732 -24.35 28.07 12.30
CA ALA A 732 -25.36 27.80 11.28
C ALA A 732 -26.73 28.42 11.62
N GLU A 733 -27.16 28.36 12.89
CA GLU A 733 -28.41 28.96 13.34
C GLU A 733 -28.50 30.49 13.11
N ARG A 734 -27.35 31.19 13.14
CA ARG A 734 -27.27 32.63 12.87
C ARG A 734 -27.03 32.95 11.40
N PHE A 735 -26.76 31.93 10.59
CA PHE A 735 -26.60 32.04 9.15
C PHE A 735 -27.92 31.79 8.41
N PHE A 736 -28.74 30.87 8.91
CA PHE A 736 -30.03 30.57 8.29
C PHE A 736 -31.01 31.74 8.36
N GLY A 737 -31.82 31.92 7.31
CA GLY A 737 -32.79 33.00 7.18
C GLY A 737 -32.18 34.36 6.81
N THR A 738 -30.88 34.40 6.49
CA THR A 738 -30.20 35.63 6.08
C THR A 738 -30.50 36.02 4.64
N ARG A 739 -30.99 35.06 3.84
CA ARG A 739 -31.45 35.19 2.46
C ARG A 739 -30.48 35.97 1.56
N PRO A 740 -29.20 35.54 1.49
CA PRO A 740 -28.19 36.32 0.79
C PRO A 740 -28.36 36.25 -0.73
N PHE A 741 -28.93 35.18 -1.30
CA PHE A 741 -28.97 34.98 -2.75
C PHE A 741 -30.04 35.83 -3.43
N SER A 742 -31.25 35.89 -2.86
CA SER A 742 -32.30 36.80 -3.35
C SER A 742 -31.87 38.27 -3.23
N LYS A 743 -31.21 38.64 -2.12
CA LYS A 743 -30.66 39.99 -1.93
C LYS A 743 -29.54 40.33 -2.91
N VAL A 744 -28.66 39.37 -3.23
CA VAL A 744 -27.65 39.56 -4.28
C VAL A 744 -28.32 39.82 -5.63
N ASN A 745 -29.28 38.98 -6.03
CA ASN A 745 -29.96 39.13 -7.31
C ASN A 745 -30.71 40.46 -7.40
N ALA A 746 -31.44 40.85 -6.36
CA ALA A 746 -32.13 42.14 -6.30
C ALA A 746 -31.16 43.34 -6.43
N ALA A 747 -30.02 43.30 -5.74
CA ALA A 747 -29.01 44.36 -5.82
C ALA A 747 -28.36 44.48 -7.22
N LEU A 748 -28.16 43.34 -7.91
CA LEU A 748 -27.64 43.31 -9.27
C LEU A 748 -28.68 43.76 -10.30
N GLU A 749 -29.94 43.36 -10.13
CA GLU A 749 -31.06 43.78 -10.99
C GLU A 749 -31.30 45.29 -10.90
N GLU A 750 -31.26 45.86 -9.70
CA GLU A 750 -31.36 47.31 -9.48
C GLU A 750 -30.28 48.11 -10.23
N ALA A 751 -29.09 47.51 -10.45
CA ALA A 751 -28.00 48.11 -11.22
C ALA A 751 -27.95 47.68 -12.68
N GLY A 752 -28.93 46.92 -13.17
CA GLY A 752 -28.98 46.44 -14.56
C GLY A 752 -27.90 45.41 -14.93
N CYS A 753 -27.26 44.75 -13.95
CA CYS A 753 -26.17 43.79 -14.18
C CYS A 753 -26.65 42.34 -14.44
N GLY A 754 -27.97 42.11 -14.32
CA GLY A 754 -28.62 40.80 -14.41
C GLY A 754 -28.34 39.89 -13.20
N PRO A 755 -29.26 38.98 -12.84
CA PRO A 755 -29.09 38.09 -11.71
C PRO A 755 -28.00 37.04 -11.95
N VAL A 756 -27.53 36.40 -10.88
CA VAL A 756 -26.71 35.19 -10.97
C VAL A 756 -27.63 33.97 -11.05
N ALA A 757 -27.35 33.05 -11.98
CA ALA A 757 -28.01 31.76 -12.02
C ALA A 757 -27.35 30.83 -10.99
N TRP A 758 -27.97 30.74 -9.81
CA TRP A 758 -27.49 29.93 -8.69
C TRP A 758 -27.62 28.40 -8.82
N PRO A 759 -28.48 27.81 -9.69
CA PRO A 759 -28.44 26.36 -9.93
C PRO A 759 -27.06 25.90 -10.44
N LEU A 760 -26.61 24.73 -9.99
CA LEU A 760 -25.31 24.11 -10.33
C LEU A 760 -25.44 22.95 -11.30
#